data_AF-A0A075GUP5-F1
#
_entry.id   AF-A0A075GUP5-F1
#
_cell.length_a   1.000
_cell.length_b   1.000
_cell.length_c   1.000
_cell.angle_alpha   90.00
_cell.angle_beta   90.00
_cell.angle_gamma   90.00
#
_symmetry.space_group_name_H-M   'P 1'
#
loop_
_entity.id
_entity.type
_entity.pdbx_description
1 polymer ?
#
loop_
_entity_poly.entity_id
_entity_poly.type
_entity_poly.pdbx_seq_one_letter_code
_entity_poly.pdbx_strand_id
1 'polypeptide(L)'
;MENKKIIAMMLTLSMLAAAFAGCLGGDDEPDEPEDVMGCMDATANNYNADATSDDGSCTYDPTWTLTPAAGVSAAWVASDWDPIIPNLNAGDMCDAILSAMTKTDARDQVVDFTRGYYTSSQGVIGASGAAAISDVSELNAAGTTIALASGTTSDIYAQENLGAATIQAYTDWPSVILAINNGDADYALGDAPVLALEGALMTTFSDETFGLAIREDSDELEDALNVAITALVDGGQYDAIFGAWFEGTVVLTDDRTADTATAYPTPTEGSTLTGVLESGSLEFCIDPFYPPFENLDADGNEEGFDIDVGDAIAEELAAHYMGVANPDFVPPVVTTTKIGLLNPLTGPIAVYAPPFTVAAQMAIDDLNAAAASVGVDMTFELIEADSGCSGDVASGAAQSLVDAGVVGVAGAACSGASMAANAVLNAAGVVQVSYASTNPGLSDADAYPGFWRVVPSDAIQGPAMADMVNAAGASNPALIHMTNDYGSGLADAFEGAWGTDNLCTKIGYEDTQTDFAAEMTAIGNANCGSIVMVSYSTDGAAILETAAVLGISLPTFGADGIADAAFLDDFSVPAIANGVTATKPRAGSSAGDFVDDCSMDETCAGGIYTAETYDAVMMIGQAAMMENGANMASHLNMLGVDYNGASGAHTFLDNGDVAGAGYDICGFDALSSTDIYFTCMEWWSAIDGIQATPFAGMTVSIGFLNPMTGPIAVYAPGFGVAANVALGMMNIAGWNSGLQFEMVMVDSGCSGDVAAAGAQTLLDAGVVGVVGAACSGATMAANAVLGAAGIPMISYASTNPGLSNATAYPHFFRVVPSDAIQGPALADVVTADSGSDVALLYMTNDYGSGLADSFAAAWEGKGNTLCASIGYEDTTTDFTSQVQSVMDNSCGSVMLISYAADGAAIVEELAAQSFSGQIFGGDGIAEEGLCASMADPSLCDGIVATKPAAPTPNERSMAFAAICGSIPDCADGIYTAEAFDAMIIMGYSVFAQLSSPGATLSQMIGAVGQGFVGASGVHTFTADGDVGGSGYCVGTFSMVEGAPSYDCTRSWTLSGGVS
;
A
#
# COMPACT_ATOMS: atom_id res chain seq x y z
N MET A 1 -15.20 15.15 -73.78
CA MET A 1 -14.73 16.12 -74.79
C MET A 1 -13.24 15.86 -74.91
N GLU A 2 -12.73 15.31 -76.02
CA GLU A 2 -12.40 16.04 -77.26
C GLU A 2 -11.53 17.27 -77.01
N ASN A 3 -10.45 17.59 -77.74
CA ASN A 3 -9.66 16.94 -78.80
C ASN A 3 -8.30 17.70 -78.77
N LYS A 4 -7.11 17.07 -78.86
CA LYS A 4 -6.37 16.74 -80.10
C LYS A 4 -6.14 17.92 -81.07
N LYS A 5 -4.92 18.01 -81.65
CA LYS A 5 -4.45 18.83 -82.83
C LYS A 5 -3.66 20.13 -82.48
N ILE A 6 -2.63 20.65 -83.21
CA ILE A 6 -2.17 20.39 -84.60
C ILE A 6 -0.76 20.98 -84.99
N ILE A 7 0.03 20.26 -85.83
CA ILE A 7 0.82 20.67 -87.04
C ILE A 7 2.16 21.50 -87.07
N ALA A 8 2.98 21.18 -88.10
CA ALA A 8 4.05 21.95 -88.82
C ALA A 8 5.44 22.10 -88.11
N MET A 9 6.63 22.22 -88.75
CA MET A 9 7.17 22.19 -90.15
C MET A 9 8.75 22.07 -90.06
N MET A 10 9.63 21.96 -91.08
CA MET A 10 9.58 22.07 -92.57
C MET A 10 10.73 21.31 -93.30
N LEU A 11 10.69 21.31 -94.65
CA LEU A 11 11.72 20.99 -95.67
C LEU A 11 13.16 21.51 -95.38
N THR A 12 14.27 20.84 -95.74
CA THR A 12 15.03 20.90 -97.04
C THR A 12 16.43 20.25 -96.83
N LEU A 13 17.28 19.81 -97.79
CA LEU A 13 17.26 19.46 -99.24
C LEU A 13 18.55 18.63 -99.56
N SER A 14 18.59 17.67 -100.50
CA SER A 14 19.39 17.74 -101.76
C SER A 14 19.36 16.41 -102.54
N MET A 15 19.39 16.48 -103.89
CA MET A 15 19.30 15.36 -104.84
C MET A 15 20.58 15.24 -105.69
N LEU A 16 20.85 14.04 -106.24
CA LEU A 16 21.27 13.94 -107.64
C LEU A 16 20.91 12.58 -108.31
N ALA A 17 20.00 12.69 -109.29
CA ALA A 17 19.78 11.94 -110.55
C ALA A 17 20.19 10.44 -110.69
N ALA A 18 19.34 9.50 -111.14
CA ALA A 18 18.53 9.41 -112.38
C ALA A 18 19.39 9.24 -113.67
N ALA A 19 19.03 8.49 -114.73
CA ALA A 19 17.68 8.20 -115.25
C ALA A 19 17.62 7.02 -116.29
N PHE A 20 16.49 6.30 -116.28
CA PHE A 20 15.67 5.83 -117.43
C PHE A 20 16.06 4.70 -118.43
N ALA A 21 15.00 3.93 -118.76
CA ALA A 21 14.79 2.98 -119.86
C ALA A 21 15.00 3.57 -121.28
N GLY A 22 15.10 2.80 -122.39
CA GLY A 22 14.99 1.35 -122.63
C GLY A 22 14.24 1.07 -123.96
N CYS A 23 14.55 -0.01 -124.70
CA CYS A 23 13.70 -0.58 -125.79
C CYS A 23 14.25 -1.87 -126.46
N LEU A 24 13.38 -2.90 -126.54
CA LEU A 24 13.14 -3.81 -127.70
C LEU A 24 14.22 -4.81 -128.21
N GLY A 25 14.06 -6.09 -127.81
CA GLY A 25 13.60 -7.17 -128.72
C GLY A 25 14.58 -8.26 -129.20
N GLY A 26 14.20 -9.55 -129.04
CA GLY A 26 14.60 -10.66 -129.94
C GLY A 26 15.16 -11.97 -129.32
N ASP A 27 14.26 -12.94 -129.08
CA ASP A 27 14.34 -14.41 -129.28
C ASP A 27 15.40 -15.35 -128.61
N ASP A 28 14.84 -16.38 -127.93
CA ASP A 28 15.21 -17.82 -127.75
C ASP A 28 16.30 -18.38 -126.77
N GLU A 29 15.80 -19.25 -125.85
CA GLU A 29 16.39 -20.37 -125.05
C GLU A 29 17.42 -20.10 -123.91
N PRO A 30 17.48 -20.95 -122.83
CA PRO A 30 16.52 -21.94 -122.27
C PRO A 30 16.23 -21.78 -120.74
N ASP A 31 15.44 -22.69 -120.14
CA ASP A 31 14.97 -22.65 -118.73
C ASP A 31 16.06 -22.69 -117.63
N GLU A 32 15.87 -21.92 -116.56
CA GLU A 32 16.46 -22.08 -115.21
C GLU A 32 15.33 -22.17 -114.14
N PRO A 33 15.55 -22.85 -113.00
CA PRO A 33 14.46 -23.19 -112.06
C PRO A 33 13.93 -21.97 -111.29
N GLU A 34 12.62 -21.94 -111.02
CA GLU A 34 11.98 -20.89 -110.22
C GLU A 34 12.45 -20.93 -108.75
N ASP A 35 12.80 -19.78 -108.19
CA ASP A 35 13.08 -19.62 -106.77
C ASP A 35 11.79 -19.80 -105.94
N VAL A 36 11.85 -20.68 -104.93
CA VAL A 36 10.78 -20.83 -103.95
C VAL A 36 11.02 -19.83 -102.83
N MET A 37 10.17 -18.81 -102.76
CA MET A 37 10.20 -17.79 -101.70
C MET A 37 9.55 -18.31 -100.42
N GLY A 38 10.20 -18.11 -99.27
CA GLY A 38 9.64 -18.43 -97.95
C GLY A 38 10.70 -18.40 -96.84
N CYS A 39 10.27 -18.40 -95.58
CA CYS A 39 11.18 -18.37 -94.44
C CYS A 39 12.20 -19.52 -94.45
N MET A 40 13.49 -19.18 -94.42
CA MET A 40 14.60 -20.15 -94.43
C MET A 40 15.18 -20.47 -93.04
N ASP A 41 14.71 -19.82 -91.97
CA ASP A 41 15.15 -20.13 -90.59
C ASP A 41 14.38 -21.34 -90.04
N ALA A 42 15.12 -22.41 -89.72
CA ALA A 42 14.55 -23.66 -89.19
C ALA A 42 13.95 -23.54 -87.77
N THR A 43 14.11 -22.39 -87.10
CA THR A 43 13.52 -22.09 -85.78
C THR A 43 12.23 -21.27 -85.85
N ALA A 44 11.82 -20.83 -87.04
CA ALA A 44 10.56 -20.09 -87.24
C ALA A 44 9.35 -21.04 -87.36
N ASN A 45 8.21 -20.61 -86.82
CA ASN A 45 6.93 -21.33 -86.84
C ASN A 45 6.39 -21.61 -88.26
N ASN A 46 6.85 -20.85 -89.26
CA ASN A 46 6.48 -21.00 -90.67
C ASN A 46 7.68 -21.31 -91.58
N TYR A 47 8.73 -21.92 -91.03
CA TYR A 47 9.87 -22.43 -91.79
C TYR A 47 9.45 -23.25 -93.02
N ASN A 48 10.01 -22.93 -94.18
CA ASN A 48 9.80 -23.65 -95.42
C ASN A 48 11.11 -24.31 -95.89
N ALA A 49 11.23 -25.62 -95.68
CA ALA A 49 12.41 -26.40 -96.06
C ALA A 49 12.66 -26.48 -97.58
N ASP A 50 11.65 -26.17 -98.41
CA ASP A 50 11.77 -26.14 -99.87
C ASP A 50 12.12 -24.73 -100.40
N ALA A 51 12.23 -23.71 -99.53
CA ALA A 51 12.58 -22.35 -99.93
C ALA A 51 14.05 -22.24 -100.39
N THR A 52 14.27 -21.54 -101.51
CA THR A 52 15.60 -21.29 -102.09
C THR A 52 16.04 -19.83 -101.95
N SER A 53 15.12 -18.93 -101.59
CA SER A 53 15.41 -17.56 -101.14
C SER A 53 14.47 -17.13 -100.02
N ASP A 54 15.04 -16.54 -98.96
CA ASP A 54 14.29 -15.97 -97.85
C ASP A 54 13.52 -14.72 -98.28
N ASP A 55 12.23 -14.69 -97.99
CA ASP A 55 11.32 -13.58 -98.30
C ASP A 55 11.06 -12.65 -97.10
N GLY A 56 11.67 -12.95 -95.95
CA GLY A 56 11.48 -12.21 -94.71
C GLY A 56 10.13 -12.50 -94.04
N SER A 57 9.43 -13.59 -94.42
CA SER A 57 8.15 -13.97 -93.84
C SER A 57 8.25 -14.69 -92.49
N CYS A 58 9.46 -14.95 -91.97
CA CYS A 58 9.67 -15.73 -90.75
C CYS A 58 8.86 -15.19 -89.55
N THR A 59 7.90 -16.00 -89.10
CA THR A 59 7.13 -15.77 -87.87
C THR A 59 7.68 -16.65 -86.76
N TYR A 60 7.98 -16.06 -85.62
CA TYR A 60 8.35 -16.77 -84.39
C TYR A 60 7.22 -16.57 -83.37
N ASP A 61 7.17 -17.40 -82.34
CA ASP A 61 6.37 -17.07 -81.15
C ASP A 61 6.93 -15.77 -80.54
N PRO A 62 6.07 -14.89 -79.99
CA PRO A 62 6.55 -13.69 -79.33
C PRO A 62 7.42 -14.10 -78.14
N THR A 63 8.70 -13.72 -78.16
CA THR A 63 9.55 -13.84 -76.99
C THR A 63 8.96 -12.98 -75.87
N TRP A 64 8.55 -13.60 -74.77
CA TRP A 64 8.14 -12.87 -73.57
C TRP A 64 9.27 -11.93 -73.13
N THR A 65 8.87 -10.76 -72.63
CA THR A 65 9.75 -9.74 -72.08
C THR A 65 9.06 -9.14 -70.86
N LEU A 66 9.71 -9.24 -69.70
CA LEU A 66 9.25 -8.61 -68.45
C LEU A 66 8.80 -7.17 -68.71
N THR A 67 7.58 -6.85 -68.26
CA THR A 67 7.06 -5.47 -68.29
C THR A 67 6.96 -4.96 -66.85
N PRO A 68 8.08 -4.49 -66.25
CA PRO A 68 8.09 -4.14 -64.85
C PRO A 68 7.17 -2.96 -64.54
N ALA A 69 6.68 -2.92 -63.31
CA ALA A 69 5.93 -1.82 -62.75
C ALA A 69 6.81 -0.54 -62.59
N ALA A 70 6.23 0.51 -61.98
CA ALA A 70 6.93 1.77 -61.75
C ALA A 70 7.84 1.76 -60.50
N GLY A 71 7.66 0.77 -59.64
CA GLY A 71 8.36 0.48 -58.39
C GLY A 71 7.85 -0.87 -57.85
N VAL A 72 8.46 -1.37 -56.78
CA VAL A 72 7.92 -2.43 -55.92
C VAL A 72 7.73 -1.81 -54.54
N SER A 73 6.64 -2.12 -53.85
CA SER A 73 6.43 -1.85 -52.43
C SER A 73 6.05 -3.14 -51.71
N ALA A 74 6.29 -3.21 -50.40
CA ALA A 74 5.66 -4.24 -49.59
C ALA A 74 4.14 -4.05 -49.58
N ALA A 75 3.42 -5.14 -49.35
CA ALA A 75 2.00 -5.15 -49.09
C ALA A 75 1.70 -6.19 -48.02
N TRP A 76 1.08 -5.76 -46.92
CA TRP A 76 0.92 -6.57 -45.73
C TRP A 76 -0.41 -7.34 -45.74
N VAL A 77 -0.36 -8.62 -45.39
CA VAL A 77 -1.51 -9.53 -45.40
C VAL A 77 -1.61 -10.23 -44.06
N ALA A 78 -2.50 -9.74 -43.21
CA ALA A 78 -2.75 -10.32 -41.89
C ALA A 78 -3.25 -11.78 -41.99
N SER A 79 -2.64 -12.67 -41.22
CA SER A 79 -2.99 -14.08 -41.05
C SER A 79 -2.69 -14.49 -39.62
N ASP A 80 -3.63 -15.18 -38.96
CA ASP A 80 -3.34 -15.90 -37.71
C ASP A 80 -2.10 -16.80 -37.90
N TRP A 81 -1.29 -16.97 -36.85
CA TRP A 81 -0.05 -17.76 -36.86
C TRP A 81 -0.23 -19.22 -37.32
N ASP A 82 -1.12 -19.99 -36.68
CA ASP A 82 -1.34 -21.42 -36.95
C ASP A 82 -1.54 -21.75 -38.46
N PRO A 83 -2.38 -21.01 -39.23
CA PRO A 83 -2.57 -21.23 -40.66
C PRO A 83 -1.55 -20.52 -41.58
N ILE A 84 -0.58 -19.75 -41.10
CA ILE A 84 0.23 -18.85 -41.95
C ILE A 84 1.03 -19.58 -43.06
N ILE A 85 1.67 -20.73 -42.74
CA ILE A 85 2.36 -21.57 -43.73
C ILE A 85 1.39 -22.24 -44.72
N PRO A 86 0.28 -22.88 -44.27
CA PRO A 86 -0.80 -23.32 -45.17
C PRO A 86 -1.34 -22.22 -46.10
N ASN A 87 -1.43 -20.98 -45.62
CA ASN A 87 -1.92 -19.83 -46.38
C ASN A 87 -0.93 -19.41 -47.48
N LEU A 88 0.37 -19.30 -47.17
CA LEU A 88 1.42 -19.08 -48.18
C LEU A 88 1.41 -20.17 -49.27
N ASN A 89 1.33 -21.44 -48.85
CA ASN A 89 1.32 -22.60 -49.75
C ASN A 89 0.00 -22.77 -50.54
N ALA A 90 -1.05 -22.02 -50.22
CA ALA A 90 -2.24 -21.94 -51.05
C ALA A 90 -2.02 -21.10 -52.32
N GLY A 91 -0.99 -20.23 -52.34
CA GLY A 91 -0.51 -19.50 -53.52
C GLY A 91 -1.32 -18.25 -53.93
N ASP A 92 -2.43 -17.96 -53.25
CA ASP A 92 -3.35 -16.85 -53.55
C ASP A 92 -3.35 -15.73 -52.48
N MET A 93 -2.51 -15.82 -51.43
CA MET A 93 -2.53 -14.90 -50.27
C MET A 93 -1.31 -14.00 -50.10
N CYS A 94 -0.10 -14.50 -50.37
CA CYS A 94 1.14 -13.76 -50.22
C CYS A 94 2.27 -14.45 -51.00
N ASP A 95 3.36 -13.73 -51.23
CA ASP A 95 4.57 -14.20 -51.91
C ASP A 95 5.59 -14.81 -50.93
N ALA A 96 5.65 -14.25 -49.71
CA ALA A 96 6.51 -14.71 -48.61
C ALA A 96 5.84 -14.47 -47.24
N ILE A 97 6.38 -15.06 -46.18
CA ILE A 97 6.03 -14.75 -44.77
C ILE A 97 7.19 -14.00 -44.13
N LEU A 98 6.90 -12.90 -43.43
CA LEU A 98 7.86 -12.06 -42.71
C LEU A 98 7.24 -11.67 -41.37
N SER A 99 7.36 -12.60 -40.42
CA SER A 99 6.61 -12.59 -39.15
C SER A 99 7.38 -13.41 -38.11
N ALA A 100 8.51 -12.87 -37.64
CA ALA A 100 9.42 -13.48 -36.65
C ALA A 100 9.73 -14.99 -36.85
N MET A 101 9.76 -15.50 -38.09
CA MET A 101 9.63 -16.95 -38.30
C MET A 101 10.95 -17.71 -38.10
N THR A 102 11.09 -18.39 -36.96
CA THR A 102 12.21 -19.33 -36.74
C THR A 102 12.31 -20.39 -37.84
N LYS A 103 13.49 -20.47 -38.45
CA LYS A 103 13.93 -21.52 -39.37
C LYS A 103 14.08 -22.83 -38.61
N THR A 104 13.36 -23.88 -39.00
CA THR A 104 13.44 -25.22 -38.38
C THR A 104 13.41 -26.32 -39.43
N ASP A 105 14.11 -27.43 -39.19
CA ASP A 105 14.10 -28.66 -40.03
C ASP A 105 12.69 -29.16 -40.38
N ALA A 106 11.66 -28.82 -39.59
CA ALA A 106 10.27 -29.21 -39.82
C ALA A 106 9.52 -28.25 -40.75
N ARG A 107 9.83 -26.95 -40.70
CA ARG A 107 9.28 -25.94 -41.62
C ARG A 107 9.98 -26.01 -42.98
N ASP A 108 11.29 -26.26 -43.00
CA ASP A 108 12.17 -26.50 -44.17
C ASP A 108 11.80 -27.74 -45.02
N GLN A 109 10.73 -28.46 -44.66
CA GLN A 109 10.14 -29.59 -45.41
C GLN A 109 8.84 -29.22 -46.16
N VAL A 110 8.39 -27.97 -46.03
CA VAL A 110 7.13 -27.48 -46.64
C VAL A 110 7.21 -26.03 -47.12
N VAL A 111 8.28 -25.30 -46.81
CA VAL A 111 8.63 -23.95 -47.29
C VAL A 111 10.15 -23.87 -47.38
N ASP A 112 10.67 -23.11 -48.34
CA ASP A 112 12.07 -22.71 -48.38
C ASP A 112 12.28 -21.46 -47.52
N PHE A 113 13.50 -21.24 -47.03
CA PHE A 113 13.85 -20.08 -46.21
C PHE A 113 15.01 -19.28 -46.81
N THR A 114 14.86 -17.96 -46.87
CA THR A 114 15.99 -17.07 -47.11
C THR A 114 17.09 -17.23 -46.07
N ARG A 115 18.27 -16.66 -46.32
CA ARG A 115 19.23 -16.29 -45.28
C ARG A 115 18.53 -15.56 -44.12
N GLY A 116 19.11 -15.69 -42.94
CA GLY A 116 18.59 -15.05 -41.74
C GLY A 116 18.54 -13.53 -41.86
N TYR A 117 17.47 -12.93 -41.35
CA TYR A 117 17.32 -11.48 -41.18
C TYR A 117 17.29 -11.07 -39.70
N TYR A 118 17.01 -11.98 -38.76
CA TYR A 118 17.19 -11.74 -37.32
C TYR A 118 17.74 -12.98 -36.60
N THR A 119 18.32 -12.80 -35.42
CA THR A 119 18.71 -13.90 -34.51
C THR A 119 18.20 -13.60 -33.12
N SER A 120 17.22 -14.39 -32.67
CA SER A 120 16.57 -14.29 -31.37
C SER A 120 17.15 -15.30 -30.37
N SER A 121 16.80 -15.14 -29.10
CA SER A 121 16.84 -16.22 -28.11
C SER A 121 15.43 -16.29 -27.50
N GLN A 122 14.93 -17.48 -27.17
CA GLN A 122 13.70 -17.56 -26.36
C GLN A 122 13.97 -17.10 -24.91
N GLY A 123 12.94 -16.62 -24.23
CA GLY A 123 13.01 -16.07 -22.87
C GLY A 123 11.93 -16.61 -21.93
N VAL A 124 12.04 -16.22 -20.66
CA VAL A 124 11.01 -16.45 -19.64
C VAL A 124 10.77 -15.16 -18.85
N ILE A 125 9.50 -14.78 -18.69
CA ILE A 125 9.03 -13.86 -17.64
C ILE A 125 8.12 -14.61 -16.67
N GLY A 126 7.94 -14.06 -15.47
CA GLY A 126 7.00 -14.58 -14.47
C GLY A 126 5.93 -13.54 -14.12
N ALA A 127 4.74 -14.00 -13.74
CA ALA A 127 3.69 -13.15 -13.18
C ALA A 127 4.13 -12.49 -11.85
N SER A 128 3.39 -11.48 -11.38
CA SER A 128 3.70 -10.81 -10.12
C SER A 128 3.77 -11.80 -8.95
N GLY A 129 4.88 -11.78 -8.21
CA GLY A 129 5.16 -12.73 -7.13
C GLY A 129 5.64 -14.13 -7.55
N ALA A 130 5.84 -14.40 -8.84
CA ALA A 130 6.42 -15.65 -9.33
C ALA A 130 7.85 -15.87 -8.78
N ALA A 131 8.23 -17.14 -8.60
CA ALA A 131 9.54 -17.47 -8.07
C ALA A 131 10.64 -17.23 -9.12
N ALA A 132 11.71 -16.54 -8.74
CA ALA A 132 12.84 -16.34 -9.64
C ALA A 132 13.49 -17.68 -10.01
N ILE A 133 13.69 -17.91 -11.31
CA ILE A 133 14.42 -19.05 -11.88
C ILE A 133 15.76 -18.59 -12.47
N SER A 134 16.69 -19.52 -12.65
CA SER A 134 17.96 -19.29 -13.36
C SER A 134 18.07 -20.04 -14.68
N ASP A 135 17.33 -21.14 -14.84
CA ASP A 135 17.30 -21.99 -16.02
C ASP A 135 15.85 -22.43 -16.33
N VAL A 136 15.45 -22.42 -17.60
CA VAL A 136 14.08 -22.77 -18.04
C VAL A 136 13.64 -24.17 -17.59
N SER A 137 14.57 -25.11 -17.38
CA SER A 137 14.24 -26.46 -16.90
C SER A 137 13.72 -26.49 -15.45
N GLU A 138 13.90 -25.42 -14.67
CA GLU A 138 13.31 -25.25 -13.34
C GLU A 138 11.77 -25.17 -13.40
N LEU A 139 11.21 -24.74 -14.54
CA LEU A 139 9.76 -24.71 -14.79
C LEU A 139 9.13 -26.09 -14.94
N ASN A 140 9.92 -27.16 -15.08
CA ASN A 140 9.42 -28.53 -15.21
C ASN A 140 8.96 -29.11 -13.85
N ALA A 141 8.02 -28.41 -13.20
CA ALA A 141 7.56 -28.67 -11.85
C ALA A 141 6.03 -28.83 -11.78
N ALA A 142 5.57 -29.78 -10.94
CA ALA A 142 4.15 -30.06 -10.78
C ALA A 142 3.47 -28.94 -9.98
N GLY A 143 2.51 -28.26 -10.62
CA GLY A 143 1.79 -27.11 -10.07
C GLY A 143 2.10 -25.80 -10.80
N THR A 144 3.22 -25.74 -11.54
CA THR A 144 3.56 -24.62 -12.41
C THR A 144 2.64 -24.58 -13.62
N THR A 145 2.20 -23.38 -13.99
CA THR A 145 1.40 -23.05 -15.16
C THR A 145 2.21 -22.14 -16.09
N ILE A 146 2.15 -22.39 -17.40
CA ILE A 146 2.97 -21.69 -18.40
C ILE A 146 2.09 -21.25 -19.56
N ALA A 147 2.03 -19.95 -19.83
CA ALA A 147 1.37 -19.39 -21.01
C ALA A 147 2.36 -19.26 -22.18
N LEU A 148 1.89 -19.54 -23.40
CA LEU A 148 2.65 -19.35 -24.64
C LEU A 148 1.71 -19.35 -25.86
N ALA A 149 2.17 -18.85 -27.00
CA ALA A 149 1.43 -18.95 -28.26
C ALA A 149 1.62 -20.34 -28.90
N SER A 150 0.53 -20.96 -29.34
CA SER A 150 0.47 -22.29 -29.96
C SER A 150 1.27 -22.33 -31.26
N GLY A 151 1.87 -23.48 -31.61
CA GLY A 151 2.59 -23.67 -32.88
C GLY A 151 3.92 -22.91 -33.01
N THR A 152 4.32 -22.15 -31.98
CA THR A 152 5.64 -21.52 -31.87
C THR A 152 6.74 -22.53 -31.51
N THR A 153 8.00 -22.13 -31.62
CA THR A 153 9.14 -22.93 -31.11
C THR A 153 9.13 -23.01 -29.59
N SER A 154 8.53 -22.05 -28.89
CA SER A 154 8.27 -22.11 -27.44
C SER A 154 7.24 -23.18 -27.06
N ASP A 155 6.14 -23.32 -27.82
CA ASP A 155 5.17 -24.41 -27.64
C ASP A 155 5.84 -25.78 -27.79
N ILE A 156 6.60 -25.96 -28.87
CA ILE A 156 7.35 -27.19 -29.14
C ILE A 156 8.34 -27.49 -27.99
N TYR A 157 9.13 -26.49 -27.58
CA TYR A 157 10.08 -26.66 -26.48
C TYR A 157 9.39 -27.07 -25.18
N ALA A 158 8.30 -26.40 -24.81
CA ALA A 158 7.54 -26.66 -23.59
C ALA A 158 6.91 -28.06 -23.60
N GLN A 159 6.30 -28.47 -24.72
CA GLN A 159 5.73 -29.81 -24.88
C GLN A 159 6.79 -30.93 -24.79
N GLU A 160 8.00 -30.70 -25.31
CA GLU A 160 9.08 -31.70 -25.27
C GLU A 160 9.82 -31.76 -23.92
N ASN A 161 10.00 -30.62 -23.23
CA ASN A 161 10.92 -30.51 -22.09
C ASN A 161 10.25 -30.24 -20.74
N LEU A 162 9.06 -29.62 -20.69
CA LEU A 162 8.42 -29.12 -19.47
C LEU A 162 7.18 -29.92 -19.04
N GLY A 163 7.09 -31.21 -19.42
CA GLY A 163 5.91 -32.06 -19.26
C GLY A 163 5.42 -32.38 -17.84
N ALA A 164 6.00 -31.80 -16.78
CA ALA A 164 5.41 -31.79 -15.43
C ALA A 164 4.60 -30.51 -15.12
N ALA A 165 4.80 -29.43 -15.88
CA ALA A 165 4.02 -28.21 -15.82
C ALA A 165 2.68 -28.33 -16.56
N THR A 166 1.81 -27.35 -16.37
CA THR A 166 0.55 -27.18 -17.11
C THR A 166 0.75 -26.15 -18.20
N ILE A 167 0.93 -26.59 -19.44
CA ILE A 167 1.08 -25.71 -20.61
C ILE A 167 -0.29 -25.19 -21.04
N GLN A 168 -0.42 -23.87 -21.14
CA GLN A 168 -1.57 -23.13 -21.62
C GLN A 168 -1.20 -22.50 -22.97
N ALA A 169 -1.51 -23.19 -24.06
CA ALA A 169 -1.25 -22.70 -25.42
C ALA A 169 -2.43 -21.86 -25.91
N TYR A 170 -2.14 -20.61 -26.28
CA TYR A 170 -3.09 -19.61 -26.79
C TYR A 170 -2.99 -19.47 -28.31
N THR A 171 -4.04 -18.98 -28.95
CA THR A 171 -4.10 -18.78 -30.41
C THR A 171 -3.36 -17.53 -30.91
N ASP A 172 -3.09 -16.60 -30.00
CA ASP A 172 -2.65 -15.24 -30.26
C ASP A 172 -1.82 -14.75 -29.08
N TRP A 173 -0.85 -13.88 -29.35
CA TRP A 173 0.07 -13.36 -28.33
C TRP A 173 -0.59 -12.47 -27.26
N PRO A 174 -1.53 -11.55 -27.58
CA PRO A 174 -2.22 -10.75 -26.57
C PRO A 174 -2.91 -11.59 -25.48
N SER A 175 -3.43 -12.77 -25.81
CA SER A 175 -4.00 -13.69 -24.82
C SER A 175 -2.95 -14.32 -23.89
N VAL A 176 -1.70 -14.48 -24.33
CA VAL A 176 -0.57 -14.93 -23.48
C VAL A 176 -0.27 -13.88 -22.41
N ILE A 177 -0.16 -12.61 -22.82
CA ILE A 177 0.14 -11.49 -21.94
C ILE A 177 -0.99 -11.26 -20.92
N LEU A 178 -2.24 -11.31 -21.38
CA LEU A 178 -3.41 -11.22 -20.50
C LEU A 178 -3.42 -12.31 -19.42
N ALA A 179 -2.97 -13.53 -19.76
CA ALA A 179 -2.90 -14.63 -18.79
C ALA A 179 -1.84 -14.41 -17.69
N ILE A 180 -0.71 -13.77 -18.02
CA ILE A 180 0.32 -13.39 -17.04
C ILE A 180 -0.16 -12.24 -16.16
N ASN A 181 -0.72 -11.19 -16.77
CA ASN A 181 -1.14 -9.98 -16.05
C ASN A 181 -2.33 -10.25 -15.10
N ASN A 182 -3.19 -11.22 -15.42
CA ASN A 182 -4.25 -11.69 -14.52
C ASN A 182 -3.78 -12.71 -13.46
N GLY A 183 -2.57 -13.27 -13.58
CA GLY A 183 -2.12 -14.40 -12.77
C GLY A 183 -2.82 -15.73 -13.08
N ASP A 184 -3.37 -15.89 -14.29
CA ASP A 184 -3.94 -17.15 -14.80
C ASP A 184 -2.83 -18.16 -15.19
N ALA A 185 -1.60 -17.68 -15.41
CA ALA A 185 -0.38 -18.48 -15.56
C ALA A 185 0.79 -17.90 -14.73
N ASP A 186 1.67 -18.77 -14.21
CA ASP A 186 2.82 -18.37 -13.38
C ASP A 186 3.97 -17.77 -14.22
N TYR A 187 4.18 -18.24 -15.45
CA TYR A 187 5.27 -17.83 -16.34
C TYR A 187 4.84 -17.79 -17.82
N ALA A 188 5.48 -16.95 -18.63
CA ALA A 188 5.32 -16.97 -20.09
C ALA A 188 6.64 -17.29 -20.81
N LEU A 189 6.51 -18.04 -21.91
CA LEU A 189 7.60 -18.38 -22.83
C LEU A 189 7.28 -17.81 -24.22
N GLY A 190 8.32 -17.26 -24.87
CA GLY A 190 8.27 -16.62 -26.18
C GLY A 190 9.65 -16.04 -26.53
N ASP A 191 9.73 -15.21 -27.56
CA ASP A 191 10.97 -14.53 -27.93
C ASP A 191 11.40 -13.49 -26.89
N ALA A 192 12.69 -13.48 -26.55
CA ALA A 192 13.22 -12.60 -25.51
C ALA A 192 12.96 -11.10 -25.77
N PRO A 193 13.08 -10.55 -27.01
CA PRO A 193 12.75 -9.15 -27.26
C PRO A 193 11.27 -8.82 -27.03
N VAL A 194 10.36 -9.72 -27.37
CA VAL A 194 8.90 -9.56 -27.18
C VAL A 194 8.57 -9.58 -25.69
N LEU A 195 9.08 -10.60 -24.98
CA LEU A 195 8.91 -10.75 -23.54
C LEU A 195 9.51 -9.58 -22.74
N ALA A 196 10.60 -8.96 -23.22
CA ALA A 196 11.24 -7.83 -22.56
C ALA A 196 10.41 -6.53 -22.57
N LEU A 197 9.40 -6.43 -23.46
CA LEU A 197 8.43 -5.33 -23.42
C LEU A 197 7.43 -5.46 -22.26
N GLU A 198 7.21 -6.70 -21.78
CA GLU A 198 6.15 -7.06 -20.83
C GLU A 198 6.68 -7.33 -19.43
N GLY A 199 8.00 -7.59 -19.29
CA GLY A 199 8.61 -7.76 -17.97
C GLY A 199 10.11 -8.11 -18.01
N ALA A 200 10.72 -8.13 -16.81
CA ALA A 200 12.11 -8.49 -16.66
C ALA A 200 12.36 -9.97 -17.00
N LEU A 201 13.14 -10.23 -18.06
CA LEU A 201 13.59 -11.57 -18.44
C LEU A 201 14.33 -12.26 -17.28
N MET A 202 13.78 -13.37 -16.79
CA MET A 202 14.39 -14.18 -15.74
C MET A 202 15.58 -15.00 -16.26
N THR A 203 15.43 -15.57 -17.45
CA THR A 203 16.47 -16.36 -18.14
C THR A 203 16.16 -16.44 -19.64
N THR A 204 17.16 -16.82 -20.44
CA THR A 204 17.04 -17.06 -21.88
C THR A 204 17.56 -18.44 -22.25
N PHE A 205 16.99 -19.01 -23.32
CA PHE A 205 17.30 -20.35 -23.81
C PHE A 205 17.01 -20.44 -25.32
N SER A 206 17.59 -21.41 -26.03
CA SER A 206 17.39 -21.62 -27.48
C SER A 206 17.69 -20.37 -28.35
N ASP A 207 18.91 -20.28 -28.88
CA ASP A 207 19.24 -19.28 -29.90
C ASP A 207 18.65 -19.71 -31.26
N GLU A 208 17.89 -18.82 -31.89
CA GLU A 208 17.05 -19.09 -33.05
C GLU A 208 17.29 -18.05 -34.15
N THR A 209 17.16 -18.45 -35.42
CA THR A 209 17.37 -17.56 -36.57
C THR A 209 16.07 -17.43 -37.35
N PHE A 210 15.64 -16.19 -37.58
CA PHE A 210 14.44 -15.89 -38.36
C PHE A 210 14.78 -15.73 -39.83
N GLY A 211 13.96 -16.31 -40.71
CA GLY A 211 14.09 -16.21 -42.16
C GLY A 211 12.73 -15.99 -42.81
N LEU A 212 12.71 -15.35 -43.99
CA LEU A 212 11.48 -15.25 -44.76
C LEU A 212 11.14 -16.63 -45.30
N ALA A 213 9.93 -17.12 -45.03
CA ALA A 213 9.44 -18.39 -45.59
C ALA A 213 8.77 -18.17 -46.95
N ILE A 214 9.11 -19.03 -47.91
CA ILE A 214 8.74 -18.91 -49.32
C ILE A 214 8.28 -20.29 -49.83
N ARG A 215 7.45 -20.35 -50.88
CA ARG A 215 7.02 -21.63 -51.46
C ARG A 215 8.18 -22.37 -52.14
N GLU A 216 8.19 -23.71 -52.01
CA GLU A 216 9.17 -24.64 -52.64
C GLU A 216 9.20 -24.63 -54.20
N ASP A 217 8.45 -23.74 -54.85
CA ASP A 217 8.39 -23.57 -56.30
C ASP A 217 8.83 -22.18 -56.78
N SER A 218 9.38 -21.37 -55.87
CA SER A 218 9.61 -19.94 -56.04
C SER A 218 11.09 -19.54 -55.90
N ASP A 219 12.02 -20.42 -56.31
CA ASP A 219 13.49 -20.27 -56.27
C ASP A 219 13.97 -18.86 -56.71
N GLU A 220 13.40 -18.31 -57.79
CA GLU A 220 13.78 -16.98 -58.30
C GLU A 220 13.45 -15.84 -57.32
N LEU A 221 12.37 -15.97 -56.54
CA LEU A 221 12.04 -14.98 -55.51
C LEU A 221 12.95 -15.15 -54.30
N GLU A 222 13.23 -16.38 -53.86
CA GLU A 222 14.16 -16.66 -52.76
C GLU A 222 15.56 -16.12 -53.06
N ASP A 223 16.11 -16.41 -54.25
CA ASP A 223 17.39 -15.89 -54.74
C ASP A 223 17.42 -14.34 -54.75
N ALA A 224 16.32 -13.68 -55.15
CA ALA A 224 16.24 -12.23 -55.18
C ALA A 224 16.20 -11.63 -53.75
N LEU A 225 15.42 -12.21 -52.85
CA LEU A 225 15.30 -11.78 -51.45
C LEU A 225 16.61 -12.02 -50.68
N ASN A 226 17.27 -13.16 -50.90
CA ASN A 226 18.60 -13.48 -50.36
C ASN A 226 19.64 -12.39 -50.66
N VAL A 227 19.63 -11.89 -51.90
CA VAL A 227 20.55 -10.85 -52.36
C VAL A 227 20.14 -9.47 -51.82
N ALA A 228 18.84 -9.16 -51.75
CA ALA A 228 18.33 -7.93 -51.15
C ALA A 228 18.70 -7.82 -49.65
N ILE A 229 18.40 -8.84 -48.85
CA ILE A 229 18.76 -8.89 -47.41
C ILE A 229 20.29 -8.77 -47.24
N THR A 230 21.08 -9.32 -48.16
CA THR A 230 22.54 -9.14 -48.19
C THR A 230 22.94 -7.70 -48.48
N ALA A 231 22.31 -7.03 -49.43
CA ALA A 231 22.58 -5.63 -49.77
C ALA A 231 22.21 -4.67 -48.61
N LEU A 232 21.10 -4.90 -47.91
CA LEU A 232 20.69 -4.11 -46.74
C LEU A 232 21.72 -4.20 -45.59
N VAL A 233 22.24 -5.40 -45.33
CA VAL A 233 23.28 -5.64 -44.31
C VAL A 233 24.63 -5.06 -44.73
N ASP A 234 25.13 -5.37 -45.93
CA ASP A 234 26.42 -4.87 -46.41
C ASP A 234 26.41 -3.34 -46.64
N GLY A 235 25.24 -2.75 -46.87
CA GLY A 235 25.02 -1.31 -47.04
C GLY A 235 24.86 -0.52 -45.73
N GLY A 236 24.57 -1.19 -44.60
CA GLY A 236 24.32 -0.55 -43.30
C GLY A 236 22.91 0.03 -43.12
N GLN A 237 21.99 -0.19 -44.07
CA GLN A 237 20.57 0.18 -43.92
C GLN A 237 19.90 -0.70 -42.85
N TYR A 238 20.27 -1.98 -42.80
CA TYR A 238 19.85 -2.90 -41.74
C TYR A 238 20.25 -2.41 -40.34
N ASP A 239 21.47 -1.89 -40.14
CA ASP A 239 21.93 -1.38 -38.85
C ASP A 239 21.07 -0.19 -38.37
N ALA A 240 20.57 0.63 -39.30
CA ALA A 240 19.70 1.77 -38.99
C ALA A 240 18.28 1.33 -38.62
N ILE A 241 17.73 0.33 -39.30
CA ILE A 241 16.43 -0.29 -38.96
C ILE A 241 16.52 -1.00 -37.60
N PHE A 242 17.56 -1.82 -37.39
CA PHE A 242 17.80 -2.48 -36.10
C PHE A 242 17.90 -1.48 -34.95
N GLY A 243 18.62 -0.37 -35.14
CA GLY A 243 18.76 0.70 -34.14
C GLY A 243 17.51 1.55 -33.90
N ALA A 244 16.43 1.37 -34.67
CA ALA A 244 15.13 1.99 -34.40
C ALA A 244 14.27 1.15 -33.44
N TRP A 245 14.42 -0.18 -33.47
CA TRP A 245 13.58 -1.13 -32.73
C TRP A 245 14.28 -1.82 -31.56
N PHE A 246 15.62 -1.87 -31.54
CA PHE A 246 16.40 -2.59 -30.53
C PHE A 246 17.57 -1.78 -29.97
N GLU A 247 17.76 -1.85 -28.66
CA GLU A 247 18.98 -1.33 -28.02
C GLU A 247 20.19 -2.26 -28.23
N GLY A 248 21.38 -1.65 -28.40
CA GLY A 248 22.66 -2.36 -28.37
C GLY A 248 23.29 -2.56 -29.75
N THR A 249 23.76 -3.79 -30.02
CA THR A 249 24.47 -4.13 -31.27
C THR A 249 23.73 -5.23 -32.01
N VAL A 250 23.68 -5.14 -33.34
CA VAL A 250 23.11 -6.15 -34.24
C VAL A 250 23.49 -7.57 -33.83
N VAL A 251 22.46 -8.39 -33.59
CA VAL A 251 22.57 -9.79 -33.16
C VAL A 251 22.57 -10.80 -34.31
N LEU A 252 22.26 -10.34 -35.53
CA LEU A 252 22.11 -11.19 -36.72
C LEU A 252 23.37 -12.02 -37.03
N THR A 253 23.23 -13.34 -36.97
CA THR A 253 24.26 -14.30 -37.38
C THR A 253 24.22 -14.54 -38.89
N ASP A 254 25.39 -14.53 -39.54
CA ASP A 254 25.52 -14.88 -40.97
C ASP A 254 25.41 -16.40 -41.16
N ASP A 255 24.23 -16.86 -41.60
CA ASP A 255 23.88 -18.28 -41.83
C ASP A 255 24.05 -18.72 -43.29
N ARG A 256 24.54 -17.85 -44.18
CA ARG A 256 24.62 -18.11 -45.63
C ARG A 256 25.47 -19.35 -45.95
N THR A 257 24.99 -20.13 -46.91
CA THR A 257 25.65 -21.37 -47.37
C THR A 257 26.36 -21.16 -48.70
N ALA A 258 26.86 -22.24 -49.31
CA ALA A 258 27.38 -22.20 -50.68
C ALA A 258 26.28 -22.09 -51.74
N ASP A 259 25.03 -22.34 -51.35
CA ASP A 259 23.86 -22.40 -52.22
C ASP A 259 23.03 -21.09 -52.16
N THR A 260 23.23 -20.24 -51.14
CA THR A 260 22.62 -18.90 -51.06
C THR A 260 23.09 -18.00 -52.21
N ALA A 261 22.15 -17.36 -52.91
CA ALA A 261 22.44 -16.44 -54.01
C ALA A 261 23.37 -15.27 -53.63
N THR A 262 24.20 -14.89 -54.60
CA THR A 262 25.16 -13.76 -54.49
C THR A 262 25.01 -12.75 -55.63
N ALA A 263 24.01 -12.93 -56.49
CA ALA A 263 23.65 -12.01 -57.56
C ALA A 263 22.17 -12.22 -57.91
N TYR A 264 21.46 -11.13 -58.16
CA TYR A 264 20.04 -11.15 -58.52
C TYR A 264 19.75 -12.07 -59.73
N PRO A 265 18.72 -12.93 -59.66
CA PRO A 265 18.35 -13.82 -60.75
C PRO A 265 17.73 -13.05 -61.92
N THR A 266 17.76 -13.65 -63.11
CA THR A 266 17.09 -13.12 -64.30
C THR A 266 15.66 -13.67 -64.35
N PRO A 267 14.60 -12.85 -64.24
CA PRO A 267 13.22 -13.35 -64.11
C PRO A 267 12.77 -14.14 -65.35
N THR A 268 12.03 -15.22 -65.15
CA THR A 268 11.43 -16.04 -66.23
C THR A 268 9.92 -15.91 -66.34
N GLU A 269 9.37 -16.22 -67.52
CA GLU A 269 7.94 -16.07 -67.82
C GLU A 269 7.08 -16.93 -66.88
N GLY A 270 6.31 -16.27 -66.01
CA GLY A 270 5.39 -16.93 -65.08
C GLY A 270 5.98 -17.37 -63.74
N SER A 271 7.21 -16.96 -63.39
CA SER A 271 7.75 -17.14 -62.02
C SER A 271 7.10 -16.17 -61.03
N THR A 272 7.15 -16.50 -59.73
CA THR A 272 6.68 -15.62 -58.64
C THR A 272 7.38 -14.25 -58.66
N LEU A 273 8.71 -14.24 -58.88
CA LEU A 273 9.48 -13.00 -59.03
C LEU A 273 8.96 -12.14 -60.20
N THR A 274 8.65 -12.75 -61.35
CA THR A 274 8.01 -12.03 -62.46
C THR A 274 6.65 -11.46 -62.05
N GLY A 275 5.85 -12.20 -61.28
CA GLY A 275 4.59 -11.73 -60.70
C GLY A 275 4.75 -10.43 -59.90
N VAL A 276 5.65 -10.44 -58.91
CA VAL A 276 6.00 -9.28 -58.06
C VAL A 276 6.49 -8.09 -58.91
N LEU A 277 7.36 -8.34 -59.89
CA LEU A 277 7.94 -7.28 -60.72
C LEU A 277 6.94 -6.67 -61.71
N GLU A 278 5.97 -7.43 -62.22
CA GLU A 278 4.91 -6.92 -63.10
C GLU A 278 3.72 -6.31 -62.33
N SER A 279 3.44 -6.77 -61.10
CA SER A 279 2.43 -6.17 -60.21
C SER A 279 2.91 -4.86 -59.58
N GLY A 280 4.20 -4.80 -59.21
CA GLY A 280 4.77 -3.75 -58.36
C GLY A 280 4.45 -3.90 -56.87
N SER A 281 4.04 -5.10 -56.45
CA SER A 281 3.63 -5.44 -55.09
C SER A 281 4.31 -6.73 -54.67
N LEU A 282 5.00 -6.72 -53.54
CA LEU A 282 5.55 -7.91 -52.87
C LEU A 282 4.67 -8.18 -51.65
N GLU A 283 3.85 -9.23 -51.70
CA GLU A 283 2.86 -9.50 -50.64
C GLU A 283 3.49 -10.33 -49.52
N PHE A 284 3.53 -9.79 -48.29
CA PHE A 284 4.03 -10.46 -47.09
C PHE A 284 2.88 -10.87 -46.17
N CYS A 285 2.82 -12.15 -45.81
CA CYS A 285 1.95 -12.63 -44.73
C CYS A 285 2.57 -12.31 -43.36
N ILE A 286 1.77 -11.76 -42.44
CA ILE A 286 2.16 -11.39 -41.06
C ILE A 286 1.07 -11.75 -40.04
N ASP A 287 1.44 -12.03 -38.78
CA ASP A 287 0.52 -12.04 -37.63
C ASP A 287 0.75 -10.76 -36.79
N PRO A 288 -0.04 -9.68 -37.00
CA PRO A 288 0.35 -8.32 -36.63
C PRO A 288 0.10 -7.97 -35.15
N PHE A 289 0.49 -8.87 -34.24
CA PHE A 289 0.29 -8.75 -32.79
C PHE A 289 1.52 -9.24 -32.00
N TYR A 290 2.74 -9.08 -32.55
CA TYR A 290 3.99 -9.58 -32.00
C TYR A 290 5.10 -8.49 -31.95
N PRO A 291 4.89 -7.39 -31.21
CA PRO A 291 5.88 -6.30 -31.09
C PRO A 291 7.16 -6.79 -30.39
N PRO A 292 8.36 -6.28 -30.76
CA PRO A 292 8.60 -5.17 -31.69
C PRO A 292 8.78 -5.62 -33.16
N PHE A 293 8.48 -6.88 -33.50
CA PHE A 293 8.68 -7.41 -34.85
C PHE A 293 7.56 -6.94 -35.81
N GLU A 294 6.31 -7.25 -35.51
CA GLU A 294 5.15 -6.79 -36.28
C GLU A 294 3.96 -6.47 -35.37
N ASN A 295 3.32 -5.32 -35.60
CA ASN A 295 2.21 -4.82 -34.81
C ASN A 295 1.28 -3.93 -35.67
N LEU A 296 0.11 -3.57 -35.13
CA LEU A 296 -0.72 -2.49 -35.66
C LEU A 296 -0.63 -1.23 -34.80
N ASP A 297 -0.43 -0.08 -35.44
CA ASP A 297 -0.51 1.23 -34.80
C ASP A 297 -1.96 1.60 -34.38
N ALA A 298 -2.13 2.73 -33.71
CA ALA A 298 -3.43 3.19 -33.22
C ALA A 298 -4.45 3.55 -34.33
N ASP A 299 -3.98 3.85 -35.55
CA ASP A 299 -4.82 4.09 -36.74
C ASP A 299 -5.12 2.77 -37.52
N GLY A 300 -4.45 1.67 -37.15
CA GLY A 300 -4.58 0.34 -37.73
C GLY A 300 -3.67 0.08 -38.94
N ASN A 301 -2.57 0.83 -39.09
CA ASN A 301 -1.52 0.56 -40.07
C ASN A 301 -0.47 -0.39 -39.48
N GLU A 302 0.25 -1.12 -40.33
CA GLU A 302 1.31 -2.02 -39.90
C GLU A 302 2.58 -1.26 -39.49
N GLU A 303 3.17 -1.61 -38.35
CA GLU A 303 4.45 -1.09 -37.83
C GLU A 303 5.31 -2.22 -37.24
N GLY A 304 6.62 -2.02 -37.15
CA GLY A 304 7.54 -2.98 -36.52
C GLY A 304 8.85 -3.18 -37.30
N PHE A 305 9.78 -3.90 -36.68
CA PHE A 305 11.06 -4.26 -37.30
C PHE A 305 10.90 -5.09 -38.58
N ASP A 306 9.99 -6.07 -38.60
CA ASP A 306 9.70 -6.92 -39.75
C ASP A 306 9.07 -6.08 -40.89
N ILE A 307 8.28 -5.06 -40.52
CA ILE A 307 7.67 -4.10 -41.46
C ILE A 307 8.76 -3.27 -42.15
N ASP A 308 9.63 -2.60 -41.39
CA ASP A 308 10.73 -1.79 -41.93
C ASP A 308 11.73 -2.63 -42.75
N VAL A 309 11.99 -3.88 -42.35
CA VAL A 309 12.84 -4.81 -43.11
C VAL A 309 12.18 -5.17 -44.44
N GLY A 310 10.89 -5.48 -44.47
CA GLY A 310 10.18 -5.85 -45.71
C GLY A 310 10.04 -4.69 -46.69
N ASP A 311 9.78 -3.48 -46.21
CA ASP A 311 9.79 -2.28 -47.05
C ASP A 311 11.17 -2.02 -47.66
N ALA A 312 12.24 -2.07 -46.86
CA ALA A 312 13.61 -1.91 -47.36
C ALA A 312 14.01 -2.99 -48.37
N ILE A 313 13.53 -4.23 -48.20
CA ILE A 313 13.69 -5.32 -49.19
C ILE A 313 12.99 -4.97 -50.51
N ALA A 314 11.75 -4.49 -50.45
CA ALA A 314 10.97 -4.11 -51.64
C ALA A 314 11.63 -2.93 -52.39
N GLU A 315 12.13 -1.92 -51.67
CA GLU A 315 12.85 -0.78 -52.23
C GLU A 315 14.17 -1.18 -52.92
N GLU A 316 14.94 -2.10 -52.33
CA GLU A 316 16.17 -2.62 -52.90
C GLU A 316 15.90 -3.48 -54.16
N LEU A 317 14.85 -4.30 -54.17
CA LEU A 317 14.37 -5.01 -55.37
C LEU A 317 13.94 -4.03 -56.47
N ALA A 318 13.21 -2.97 -56.13
CA ALA A 318 12.81 -1.93 -57.07
C ALA A 318 14.04 -1.20 -57.66
N ALA A 319 15.01 -0.84 -56.81
CA ALA A 319 16.24 -0.19 -57.24
C ALA A 319 17.05 -1.07 -58.20
N HIS A 320 17.11 -2.38 -57.95
CA HIS A 320 17.79 -3.33 -58.85
C HIS A 320 17.05 -3.51 -60.19
N TYR A 321 15.80 -3.96 -60.16
CA TYR A 321 15.08 -4.40 -61.35
C TYR A 321 14.46 -3.26 -62.18
N MET A 322 14.15 -2.13 -61.54
CA MET A 322 13.45 -1.00 -62.16
C MET A 322 14.32 0.25 -62.29
N GLY A 323 15.48 0.29 -61.62
CA GLY A 323 16.42 1.41 -61.69
C GLY A 323 15.91 2.70 -61.02
N VAL A 324 15.01 2.55 -60.04
CA VAL A 324 14.60 3.65 -59.15
C VAL A 324 15.69 3.90 -58.08
N ALA A 325 15.51 4.92 -57.25
CA ALA A 325 16.41 5.14 -56.11
C ALA A 325 15.97 4.26 -54.93
N ASN A 326 16.93 3.59 -54.29
CA ASN A 326 16.77 3.07 -52.93
C ASN A 326 17.02 4.26 -51.97
N PRO A 327 16.04 4.69 -51.15
CA PRO A 327 16.23 5.75 -50.16
C PRO A 327 16.90 5.21 -48.89
N ASP A 328 17.67 6.06 -48.20
CA ASP A 328 18.18 5.70 -46.87
C ASP A 328 17.00 5.67 -45.87
N PHE A 329 16.93 4.63 -45.02
CA PHE A 329 15.95 4.52 -43.94
C PHE A 329 16.03 5.71 -42.97
N VAL A 330 14.87 6.19 -42.50
CA VAL A 330 14.75 7.31 -41.55
C VAL A 330 13.86 6.88 -40.38
N PRO A 331 14.42 6.72 -39.16
CA PRO A 331 13.64 6.26 -38.00
C PRO A 331 12.59 7.30 -37.53
N PRO A 332 11.52 6.85 -36.84
CA PRO A 332 10.57 7.73 -36.16
C PRO A 332 11.26 8.67 -35.17
N VAL A 333 10.73 9.89 -35.01
CA VAL A 333 11.32 10.91 -34.11
C VAL A 333 10.53 10.97 -32.79
N VAL A 334 10.82 10.03 -31.89
CA VAL A 334 10.33 10.07 -30.51
C VAL A 334 10.89 11.32 -29.81
N THR A 335 10.01 12.17 -29.26
CA THR A 335 10.43 13.44 -28.63
C THR A 335 10.52 13.30 -27.11
N THR A 336 11.75 13.13 -26.60
CA THR A 336 11.99 13.11 -25.15
C THR A 336 11.64 14.45 -24.52
N THR A 337 10.69 14.40 -23.59
CA THR A 337 10.08 15.52 -22.88
C THR A 337 10.49 15.48 -21.42
N LYS A 338 11.21 16.52 -20.98
CA LYS A 338 11.83 16.55 -19.65
C LYS A 338 10.92 17.22 -18.63
N ILE A 339 10.69 16.59 -17.49
CA ILE A 339 9.99 17.17 -16.33
C ILE A 339 11.02 17.42 -15.23
N GLY A 340 11.05 18.63 -14.68
CA GLY A 340 11.97 18.97 -13.60
C GLY A 340 11.41 18.59 -12.23
N LEU A 341 12.24 18.07 -11.33
CA LEU A 341 11.92 17.89 -9.91
C LEU A 341 12.86 18.75 -9.06
N LEU A 342 12.32 19.75 -8.36
CA LEU A 342 13.06 20.51 -7.35
C LEU A 342 12.95 19.82 -5.98
N ASN A 343 13.79 18.81 -5.76
CA ASN A 343 13.83 17.98 -4.55
C ASN A 343 14.78 18.61 -3.49
N PRO A 344 14.48 18.67 -2.19
CA PRO A 344 15.45 19.10 -1.16
C PRO A 344 16.50 18.01 -0.86
N LEU A 345 17.33 17.64 -1.84
CA LEU A 345 18.43 16.67 -1.67
C LEU A 345 19.43 17.07 -0.55
N THR A 346 19.52 18.37 -0.26
CA THR A 346 20.19 18.90 0.94
C THR A 346 19.31 19.84 1.74
N GLY A 347 19.74 20.19 2.96
CA GLY A 347 19.03 21.10 3.87
C GLY A 347 18.31 20.37 5.01
N PRO A 348 17.49 21.09 5.81
CA PRO A 348 16.88 20.56 7.04
C PRO A 348 15.88 19.42 6.81
N ILE A 349 15.27 19.30 5.63
CA ILE A 349 14.24 18.29 5.33
C ILE A 349 14.71 17.21 4.33
N ALA A 350 16.03 17.04 4.17
CA ALA A 350 16.61 16.10 3.21
C ALA A 350 16.28 14.62 3.47
N VAL A 351 15.74 14.29 4.64
CA VAL A 351 15.20 12.95 4.96
C VAL A 351 14.03 12.55 4.07
N TYR A 352 13.22 13.52 3.60
CA TYR A 352 12.08 13.25 2.71
C TYR A 352 12.44 13.21 1.22
N ALA A 353 13.69 13.55 0.87
CA ALA A 353 14.07 13.62 -0.54
C ALA A 353 14.03 12.26 -1.26
N PRO A 354 14.49 11.13 -0.67
CA PRO A 354 14.34 9.81 -1.30
C PRO A 354 12.89 9.39 -1.62
N PRO A 355 11.89 9.49 -0.71
CA PRO A 355 10.50 9.21 -1.07
C PRO A 355 9.97 10.11 -2.20
N PHE A 356 10.36 11.39 -2.25
CA PHE A 356 9.97 12.28 -3.35
C PHE A 356 10.57 11.82 -4.69
N THR A 357 11.83 11.36 -4.72
CA THR A 357 12.46 10.81 -5.93
C THR A 357 11.70 9.58 -6.41
N VAL A 358 11.35 8.65 -5.51
CA VAL A 358 10.62 7.42 -5.86
C VAL A 358 9.23 7.75 -6.41
N ALA A 359 8.45 8.58 -5.72
CA ALA A 359 7.11 8.96 -6.16
C ALA A 359 7.11 9.72 -7.50
N ALA A 360 8.11 10.58 -7.72
CA ALA A 360 8.27 11.27 -9.00
C ALA A 360 8.71 10.34 -10.14
N GLN A 361 9.48 9.28 -9.85
CA GLN A 361 9.86 8.29 -10.86
C GLN A 361 8.69 7.40 -11.25
N MET A 362 7.90 6.93 -10.28
CA MET A 362 6.65 6.18 -10.55
C MET A 362 5.71 6.97 -11.47
N ALA A 363 5.54 8.27 -11.23
CA ALA A 363 4.77 9.14 -12.12
C ALA A 363 5.35 9.24 -13.54
N ILE A 364 6.67 9.16 -13.72
CA ILE A 364 7.30 9.17 -15.05
C ILE A 364 7.10 7.83 -15.76
N ASP A 365 7.19 6.73 -15.03
CA ASP A 365 6.97 5.38 -15.55
C ASP A 365 5.50 5.23 -16.01
N ASP A 366 4.55 5.72 -15.20
CA ASP A 366 3.12 5.77 -15.55
C ASP A 366 2.80 6.72 -16.71
N LEU A 367 3.47 7.88 -16.78
CA LEU A 367 3.34 8.80 -17.92
C LEU A 367 3.84 8.18 -19.22
N ASN A 368 4.91 7.39 -19.16
CA ASN A 368 5.45 6.67 -20.32
C ASN A 368 4.51 5.54 -20.76
N ALA A 369 4.00 4.73 -19.82
CA ALA A 369 2.99 3.71 -20.10
C ALA A 369 1.71 4.33 -20.68
N ALA A 370 1.25 5.45 -20.10
CA ALA A 370 0.10 6.20 -20.60
C ALA A 370 0.33 6.72 -22.02
N ALA A 371 1.47 7.36 -22.30
CA ALA A 371 1.80 7.90 -23.63
C ALA A 371 1.83 6.81 -24.71
N ALA A 372 2.44 5.66 -24.42
CA ALA A 372 2.41 4.48 -25.28
C ALA A 372 0.96 4.00 -25.52
N SER A 373 0.14 3.87 -24.46
CA SER A 373 -1.24 3.39 -24.57
C SER A 373 -2.19 4.27 -25.40
N VAL A 374 -1.84 5.56 -25.61
CA VAL A 374 -2.63 6.50 -26.42
C VAL A 374 -1.98 6.88 -27.75
N GLY A 375 -0.87 6.25 -28.13
CA GLY A 375 -0.18 6.50 -29.41
C GLY A 375 0.39 7.92 -29.54
N VAL A 376 0.98 8.45 -28.46
CA VAL A 376 1.64 9.77 -28.46
C VAL A 376 3.15 9.59 -28.52
N ASP A 377 3.80 10.15 -29.55
CA ASP A 377 5.26 10.08 -29.82
C ASP A 377 6.15 10.86 -28.82
N MET A 378 5.90 10.70 -27.52
CA MET A 378 6.59 11.38 -26.42
C MET A 378 7.05 10.36 -25.39
N THR A 379 8.31 10.51 -24.95
CA THR A 379 8.85 9.82 -23.77
C THR A 379 9.17 10.85 -22.70
N PHE A 380 8.92 10.53 -21.44
CA PHE A 380 9.14 11.39 -20.29
C PHE A 380 10.44 11.03 -19.56
N GLU A 381 11.21 12.05 -19.20
CA GLU A 381 12.48 11.93 -18.45
C GLU A 381 12.44 12.86 -17.24
N LEU A 382 12.76 12.33 -16.06
CA LEU A 382 12.89 13.12 -14.83
C LEU A 382 14.25 13.83 -14.77
N ILE A 383 14.24 15.15 -14.58
CA ILE A 383 15.45 15.94 -14.31
C ILE A 383 15.38 16.44 -12.87
N GLU A 384 16.02 15.72 -11.95
CA GLU A 384 16.09 16.10 -10.54
C GLU A 384 17.18 17.14 -10.27
N ALA A 385 16.87 18.16 -9.46
CA ALA A 385 17.82 19.16 -9.01
C ALA A 385 17.59 19.56 -7.54
N ASP A 386 18.69 19.75 -6.79
CA ASP A 386 18.67 20.07 -5.36
C ASP A 386 18.12 21.49 -5.11
N SER A 387 17.02 21.60 -4.37
CA SER A 387 16.49 22.89 -3.90
C SER A 387 17.16 23.39 -2.61
N GLY A 388 17.88 22.53 -1.89
CA GLY A 388 18.53 22.82 -0.61
C GLY A 388 17.60 23.28 0.52
N CYS A 389 16.27 23.21 0.32
CA CYS A 389 15.26 23.98 1.07
C CYS A 389 15.60 25.49 1.20
N SER A 390 16.35 26.04 0.24
CA SER A 390 16.97 27.37 0.33
C SER A 390 16.75 28.19 -0.93
N GLY A 391 16.35 29.45 -0.79
CA GLY A 391 16.08 30.33 -1.94
C GLY A 391 17.29 30.52 -2.88
N ASP A 392 18.50 30.61 -2.33
CA ASP A 392 19.73 30.76 -3.12
C ASP A 392 20.05 29.49 -3.93
N VAL A 393 19.88 28.31 -3.32
CA VAL A 393 20.15 27.01 -3.95
C VAL A 393 19.07 26.72 -5.01
N ALA A 394 17.79 26.85 -4.64
CA ALA A 394 16.65 26.64 -5.52
C ALA A 394 16.64 27.56 -6.74
N SER A 395 17.09 28.82 -6.61
CA SER A 395 17.24 29.72 -7.77
C SER A 395 18.25 29.19 -8.78
N GLY A 396 19.39 28.66 -8.31
CA GLY A 396 20.41 28.06 -9.16
C GLY A 396 19.95 26.75 -9.80
N ALA A 397 19.26 25.91 -9.03
CA ALA A 397 18.68 24.67 -9.49
C ALA A 397 17.60 24.90 -10.56
N ALA A 398 16.68 25.83 -10.32
CA ALA A 398 15.66 26.23 -11.29
C ALA A 398 16.27 26.71 -12.62
N GLN A 399 17.37 27.48 -12.58
CA GLN A 399 18.08 27.85 -13.81
C GLN A 399 18.67 26.63 -14.52
N SER A 400 19.20 25.64 -13.79
CA SER A 400 19.73 24.41 -14.40
C SER A 400 18.64 23.55 -15.06
N LEU A 401 17.42 23.55 -14.52
CA LEU A 401 16.26 22.88 -15.12
C LEU A 401 15.79 23.61 -16.39
N VAL A 402 15.74 24.96 -16.36
CA VAL A 402 15.49 25.78 -17.56
C VAL A 402 16.55 25.52 -18.64
N ASP A 403 17.83 25.48 -18.26
CA ASP A 403 18.93 25.20 -19.19
C ASP A 403 18.91 23.75 -19.74
N ALA A 404 18.33 22.81 -18.99
CA ALA A 404 18.08 21.43 -19.42
C ALA A 404 16.85 21.29 -20.35
N GLY A 405 16.01 22.33 -20.47
CA GLY A 405 14.86 22.36 -21.37
C GLY A 405 13.60 21.65 -20.84
N VAL A 406 13.37 21.66 -19.52
CA VAL A 406 12.15 21.07 -18.94
C VAL A 406 10.87 21.82 -19.36
N VAL A 407 9.76 21.10 -19.55
CA VAL A 407 8.45 21.69 -19.91
C VAL A 407 7.68 22.23 -18.70
N GLY A 408 8.00 21.73 -17.51
CA GLY A 408 7.44 22.15 -16.22
C GLY A 408 8.28 21.63 -15.06
N VAL A 409 8.06 22.16 -13.86
CA VAL A 409 8.79 21.77 -12.65
C VAL A 409 7.83 21.39 -11.52
N ALA A 410 7.96 20.17 -11.02
CA ALA A 410 7.39 19.75 -9.76
C ALA A 410 8.23 20.29 -8.58
N GLY A 411 7.59 20.91 -7.60
CA GLY A 411 8.23 21.46 -6.40
C GLY A 411 8.37 22.99 -6.39
N ALA A 412 9.29 23.57 -5.61
CA ALA A 412 10.08 22.90 -4.59
C ALA A 412 9.21 22.46 -3.40
N ALA A 413 9.81 21.71 -2.47
CA ALA A 413 9.14 21.36 -1.21
C ALA A 413 8.94 22.59 -0.32
N CYS A 414 10.02 23.30 0.02
CA CYS A 414 10.00 24.41 0.97
C CYS A 414 9.47 25.72 0.36
N SER A 415 8.56 26.41 1.06
CA SER A 415 7.91 27.63 0.58
C SER A 415 8.88 28.73 0.08
N GLY A 416 9.95 29.04 0.82
CA GLY A 416 10.94 30.04 0.40
C GLY A 416 11.81 29.60 -0.80
N ALA A 417 12.06 28.29 -0.94
CA ALA A 417 12.70 27.71 -2.11
C ALA A 417 11.78 27.82 -3.34
N SER A 418 10.48 27.53 -3.18
CA SER A 418 9.47 27.68 -4.23
C SER A 418 9.30 29.12 -4.70
N MET A 419 9.24 30.09 -3.78
CA MET A 419 9.16 31.53 -4.12
C MET A 419 10.38 31.99 -4.95
N ALA A 420 11.59 31.53 -4.59
CA ALA A 420 12.82 31.90 -5.29
C ALA A 420 12.95 31.20 -6.65
N ALA A 421 12.62 29.91 -6.72
CA ALA A 421 12.58 29.15 -7.97
C ALA A 421 11.56 29.73 -8.96
N ASN A 422 10.35 30.10 -8.49
CA ASN A 422 9.30 30.66 -9.34
C ASN A 422 9.77 31.89 -10.11
N ALA A 423 10.51 32.80 -9.46
CA ALA A 423 11.04 34.00 -10.10
C ALA A 423 11.97 33.70 -11.29
N VAL A 424 12.66 32.55 -11.30
CA VAL A 424 13.49 32.08 -12.41
C VAL A 424 12.64 31.36 -13.46
N LEU A 425 11.77 30.43 -13.04
CA LEU A 425 10.93 29.61 -13.93
C LEU A 425 9.96 30.48 -14.75
N ASN A 426 9.21 31.37 -14.09
CA ASN A 426 8.30 32.31 -14.75
C ASN A 426 9.03 33.27 -15.71
N ALA A 427 10.26 33.71 -15.39
CA ALA A 427 11.07 34.52 -16.30
C ALA A 427 11.48 33.77 -17.59
N ALA A 428 11.52 32.44 -17.54
CA ALA A 428 11.72 31.55 -18.68
C ALA A 428 10.40 31.08 -19.34
N GLY A 429 9.24 31.33 -18.71
CA GLY A 429 7.93 30.84 -19.16
C GLY A 429 7.64 29.39 -18.78
N VAL A 430 8.41 28.80 -17.85
CA VAL A 430 8.22 27.43 -17.34
C VAL A 430 7.26 27.45 -16.16
N VAL A 431 6.31 26.51 -16.15
CA VAL A 431 5.31 26.36 -15.08
C VAL A 431 5.86 25.61 -13.86
N GLN A 432 5.29 25.88 -12.70
CA GLN A 432 5.66 25.25 -11.43
C GLN A 432 4.44 24.67 -10.73
N VAL A 433 4.48 23.39 -10.35
CA VAL A 433 3.44 22.73 -9.55
C VAL A 433 4.09 22.23 -8.25
N SER A 434 3.82 22.89 -7.12
CA SER A 434 4.40 22.47 -5.84
C SER A 434 3.59 21.34 -5.18
N TYR A 435 4.31 20.35 -4.67
CA TYR A 435 3.78 19.21 -3.93
C TYR A 435 3.80 19.39 -2.39
N ALA A 436 4.48 20.43 -1.86
CA ALA A 436 4.59 20.61 -0.40
C ALA A 436 4.74 22.07 0.11
N SER A 437 4.72 23.09 -0.76
CA SER A 437 4.83 24.50 -0.31
C SER A 437 3.47 25.11 0.09
N THR A 438 3.25 25.24 1.39
CA THR A 438 1.96 25.64 1.99
C THR A 438 1.75 27.14 2.23
N ASN A 439 2.80 27.98 2.18
CA ASN A 439 2.71 29.42 2.53
C ASN A 439 1.60 30.17 1.73
N PRO A 440 0.74 31.00 2.37
CA PRO A 440 -0.37 31.68 1.69
C PRO A 440 0.05 32.75 0.69
N GLY A 441 1.26 33.28 0.81
CA GLY A 441 1.84 34.28 -0.09
C GLY A 441 2.16 33.73 -1.48
N LEU A 442 2.38 32.42 -1.63
CA LEU A 442 2.55 31.78 -2.95
C LEU A 442 1.30 31.90 -3.83
N SER A 443 0.13 32.06 -3.21
CA SER A 443 -1.16 32.29 -3.88
C SER A 443 -1.38 33.73 -4.39
N ASP A 444 -0.37 34.61 -4.29
CA ASP A 444 -0.40 35.92 -4.97
C ASP A 444 -0.01 35.75 -6.45
N ALA A 445 -1.02 35.62 -7.31
CA ALA A 445 -0.84 35.43 -8.75
C ALA A 445 -0.21 36.64 -9.50
N ASP A 446 -0.14 37.83 -8.89
CA ASP A 446 0.62 38.96 -9.45
C ASP A 446 2.12 38.82 -9.10
N ALA A 447 2.46 38.21 -7.96
CA ALA A 447 3.84 37.97 -7.51
C ALA A 447 4.44 36.67 -8.05
N TYR A 448 3.65 35.59 -8.11
CA TYR A 448 4.05 34.24 -8.51
C TYR A 448 3.21 33.68 -9.67
N PRO A 449 3.10 34.39 -10.82
CA PRO A 449 2.36 33.87 -11.96
C PRO A 449 3.02 32.59 -12.51
N GLY A 450 2.20 31.60 -12.88
CA GLY A 450 2.69 30.29 -13.30
C GLY A 450 3.00 29.33 -12.16
N PHE A 451 2.54 29.63 -10.94
CA PHE A 451 2.55 28.72 -9.79
C PHE A 451 1.18 28.04 -9.62
N TRP A 452 1.20 26.73 -9.37
CA TRP A 452 0.09 25.93 -8.85
C TRP A 452 0.60 25.07 -7.69
N ARG A 453 -0.31 24.50 -6.90
CA ARG A 453 0.03 23.46 -5.93
C ARG A 453 -1.10 22.46 -5.74
N VAL A 454 -0.71 21.21 -5.49
CA VAL A 454 -1.64 20.11 -5.13
C VAL A 454 -1.73 19.89 -3.62
N VAL A 455 -0.80 20.47 -2.84
CA VAL A 455 -0.94 20.59 -1.38
C VAL A 455 -1.86 21.77 -1.00
N PRO A 456 -2.70 21.67 0.04
CA PRO A 456 -3.52 22.79 0.51
C PRO A 456 -2.71 23.94 1.14
N SER A 457 -3.32 25.12 1.22
CA SER A 457 -2.71 26.35 1.76
C SER A 457 -2.74 26.41 3.29
N ASP A 458 -1.71 26.98 3.92
CA ASP A 458 -1.72 27.34 5.36
C ASP A 458 -2.92 28.23 5.73
N ALA A 459 -3.47 28.97 4.77
CA ALA A 459 -4.68 29.77 4.94
C ALA A 459 -5.91 28.93 5.34
N ILE A 460 -5.86 27.61 5.08
CA ILE A 460 -6.85 26.60 5.45
C ILE A 460 -6.39 25.88 6.74
N GLN A 461 -5.09 25.61 6.89
CA GLN A 461 -4.51 24.96 8.07
C GLN A 461 -4.59 25.79 9.36
N GLY A 462 -4.37 27.10 9.30
CA GLY A 462 -4.45 27.99 10.45
C GLY A 462 -5.80 27.89 11.19
N PRO A 463 -6.94 27.95 10.47
CA PRO A 463 -8.25 27.60 11.00
C PRO A 463 -8.36 26.19 11.58
N ALA A 464 -7.85 25.15 10.89
CA ALA A 464 -7.88 23.78 11.40
C ALA A 464 -7.09 23.62 12.72
N MET A 465 -5.93 24.26 12.82
CA MET A 465 -5.13 24.31 14.05
C MET A 465 -5.85 25.07 15.17
N ALA A 466 -6.56 26.16 14.86
CA ALA A 466 -7.36 26.88 15.85
C ALA A 466 -8.51 26.02 16.40
N ASP A 467 -9.21 25.27 15.54
CA ASP A 467 -10.25 24.34 15.97
C ASP A 467 -9.68 23.15 16.76
N MET A 468 -8.51 22.63 16.40
CA MET A 468 -7.79 21.58 17.15
C MET A 468 -7.47 22.03 18.60
N VAL A 469 -6.89 23.23 18.77
CA VAL A 469 -6.59 23.80 20.09
C VAL A 469 -7.87 24.00 20.91
N ASN A 470 -8.96 24.47 20.27
CA ASN A 470 -10.26 24.65 20.92
C ASN A 470 -10.90 23.32 21.35
N ALA A 471 -10.84 22.29 20.50
CA ALA A 471 -11.43 20.97 20.78
C ALA A 471 -10.75 20.26 21.95
N ALA A 472 -9.43 20.40 22.08
CA ALA A 472 -8.67 19.94 23.24
C ALA A 472 -8.95 20.75 24.53
N GLY A 473 -9.82 21.77 24.48
CA GLY A 473 -10.15 22.62 25.63
C GLY A 473 -9.01 23.54 26.06
N ALA A 474 -7.97 23.67 25.25
CA ALA A 474 -6.82 24.52 25.53
C ALA A 474 -7.13 26.00 25.26
N SER A 475 -6.40 26.89 25.94
CA SER A 475 -6.56 28.34 25.76
C SER A 475 -5.27 29.07 26.12
N ASN A 476 -5.18 30.35 25.73
CA ASN A 476 -4.00 31.20 25.94
C ASN A 476 -2.68 30.54 25.46
N PRO A 477 -2.58 30.14 24.16
CA PRO A 477 -1.40 29.48 23.62
C PRO A 477 -0.21 30.44 23.49
N ALA A 478 1.00 29.91 23.72
CA ALA A 478 2.22 30.49 23.17
C ALA A 478 2.39 30.01 21.73
N LEU A 479 2.54 30.93 20.77
CA LEU A 479 2.88 30.61 19.39
C LEU A 479 4.40 30.67 19.21
N ILE A 480 5.05 29.53 19.03
CA ILE A 480 6.48 29.43 18.67
C ILE A 480 6.61 29.00 17.21
N HIS A 481 7.45 29.68 16.44
CA HIS A 481 7.58 29.41 15.00
C HIS A 481 8.98 29.69 14.46
N MET A 482 9.36 28.99 13.38
CA MET A 482 10.53 29.37 12.57
C MET A 482 10.31 30.73 11.91
N THR A 483 11.37 31.53 11.76
CA THR A 483 11.34 32.84 11.06
C THR A 483 11.49 32.73 9.53
N ASN A 484 11.65 31.52 8.99
CA ASN A 484 11.61 31.28 7.54
C ASN A 484 10.19 31.47 6.96
N ASP A 485 10.06 31.42 5.64
CA ASP A 485 8.79 31.71 4.95
C ASP A 485 7.66 30.74 5.36
N TYR A 486 7.91 29.44 5.45
CA TYR A 486 6.91 28.46 5.92
C TYR A 486 6.47 28.77 7.36
N GLY A 487 7.43 28.84 8.29
CA GLY A 487 7.14 29.04 9.70
C GLY A 487 6.40 30.35 10.00
N SER A 488 6.78 31.43 9.32
CA SER A 488 6.13 32.74 9.47
C SER A 488 4.75 32.77 8.82
N GLY A 489 4.59 32.19 7.62
CA GLY A 489 3.32 32.17 6.89
C GLY A 489 2.21 31.43 7.64
N LEU A 490 2.53 30.24 8.13
CA LEU A 490 1.58 29.43 8.91
C LEU A 490 1.34 30.01 10.31
N ALA A 491 2.35 30.58 10.97
CA ALA A 491 2.15 31.28 12.24
C ALA A 491 1.23 32.50 12.09
N ASP A 492 1.34 33.26 11.01
CA ASP A 492 0.42 34.38 10.69
C ASP A 492 -0.99 33.87 10.36
N ALA A 493 -1.13 32.74 9.67
CA ALA A 493 -2.43 32.11 9.39
C ALA A 493 -3.13 31.63 10.68
N PHE A 494 -2.42 30.95 11.58
CA PHE A 494 -2.94 30.56 12.89
C PHE A 494 -3.29 31.79 13.75
N GLU A 495 -2.41 32.80 13.82
CA GLU A 495 -2.70 34.04 14.55
C GLU A 495 -3.94 34.76 13.99
N GLY A 496 -4.12 34.74 12.67
CA GLY A 496 -5.31 35.29 12.01
C GLY A 496 -6.61 34.57 12.38
N ALA A 497 -6.56 33.24 12.52
CA ALA A 497 -7.71 32.43 12.94
C ALA A 497 -8.01 32.52 14.45
N TRP A 498 -6.97 32.50 15.28
CA TRP A 498 -7.07 32.54 16.75
C TRP A 498 -7.35 33.94 17.31
N GLY A 499 -6.81 34.96 16.64
CA GLY A 499 -6.84 36.37 17.03
C GLY A 499 -5.66 36.76 17.93
N THR A 500 -4.87 37.76 17.48
CA THR A 500 -3.69 38.32 18.17
C THR A 500 -3.89 38.60 19.66
N ASP A 501 -5.03 39.21 20.05
CA ASP A 501 -5.32 39.56 21.45
C ASP A 501 -5.53 38.34 22.37
N ASN A 502 -5.65 37.12 21.81
CA ASN A 502 -5.86 35.86 22.52
C ASN A 502 -4.58 34.99 22.62
N LEU A 503 -3.44 35.44 22.06
CA LEU A 503 -2.15 34.77 22.22
C LEU A 503 -1.50 35.16 23.56
N CYS A 504 -0.87 34.19 24.22
CA CYS A 504 -0.05 34.45 25.41
C CYS A 504 1.23 35.20 25.04
N THR A 505 1.89 34.73 23.98
CA THR A 505 3.11 35.29 23.39
C THR A 505 3.29 34.74 21.98
N LYS A 506 3.98 35.48 21.10
CA LYS A 506 4.47 34.99 19.80
C LYS A 506 5.99 35.10 19.80
N ILE A 507 6.69 34.02 19.47
CA ILE A 507 8.15 33.90 19.55
C ILE A 507 8.65 33.26 18.26
N GLY A 508 9.45 34.02 17.50
CA GLY A 508 10.17 33.49 16.34
C GLY A 508 11.57 32.99 16.73
N TYR A 509 12.03 31.91 16.11
CA TYR A 509 13.41 31.43 16.18
C TYR A 509 13.98 31.19 14.77
N GLU A 510 15.31 31.26 14.62
CA GLU A 510 15.97 31.08 13.33
C GLU A 510 16.16 29.59 12.99
N ASP A 511 16.04 29.21 11.72
CA ASP A 511 16.19 27.83 11.19
C ASP A 511 17.58 27.19 11.38
N THR A 512 18.54 27.94 11.90
CA THR A 512 19.89 27.48 12.27
C THR A 512 20.12 27.43 13.79
N GLN A 513 19.07 27.67 14.58
CA GLN A 513 19.10 27.62 16.03
C GLN A 513 19.11 26.16 16.53
N THR A 514 19.82 25.90 17.64
CA THR A 514 20.01 24.55 18.21
C THR A 514 19.92 24.54 19.74
N ASP A 515 19.50 25.66 20.33
CA ASP A 515 19.26 25.85 21.77
C ASP A 515 17.99 26.69 21.89
N PHE A 516 16.97 26.14 22.55
CA PHE A 516 15.63 26.73 22.67
C PHE A 516 15.31 27.17 24.11
N ALA A 517 16.33 27.23 24.98
CA ALA A 517 16.14 27.47 26.40
C ALA A 517 15.63 28.89 26.70
N ALA A 518 15.92 29.87 25.84
CA ALA A 518 15.47 31.24 26.03
C ALA A 518 13.98 31.40 25.73
N GLU A 519 13.52 30.75 24.67
CA GLU A 519 12.16 30.72 24.14
C GLU A 519 11.25 29.99 25.13
N MET A 520 11.64 28.77 25.54
CA MET A 520 10.91 28.00 26.55
C MET A 520 10.87 28.71 27.91
N THR A 521 11.97 29.35 28.33
CA THR A 521 11.98 30.20 29.53
C THR A 521 11.02 31.38 29.41
N ALA A 522 10.87 31.99 28.23
CA ALA A 522 9.92 33.08 28.01
C ALA A 522 8.46 32.59 28.10
N ILE A 523 8.13 31.43 27.49
CA ILE A 523 6.81 30.80 27.60
C ILE A 523 6.46 30.47 29.05
N GLY A 524 7.38 29.84 29.79
CA GLY A 524 7.18 29.51 31.20
C GLY A 524 6.97 30.75 32.08
N ASN A 525 7.74 31.83 31.85
CA ASN A 525 7.57 33.10 32.58
C ASN A 525 6.28 33.85 32.22
N ALA A 526 5.75 33.65 31.01
CA ALA A 526 4.48 34.23 30.58
C ALA A 526 3.25 33.48 31.14
N ASN A 527 3.44 32.27 31.70
CA ASN A 527 2.39 31.42 32.27
C ASN A 527 1.29 31.12 31.23
N CYS A 528 1.72 30.69 30.04
CA CYS A 528 0.82 30.30 28.95
C CYS A 528 0.06 29.01 29.28
N GLY A 529 -1.11 28.82 28.67
CA GLY A 529 -1.97 27.65 28.93
C GLY A 529 -1.70 26.46 28.01
N SER A 530 -1.06 26.70 26.87
CA SER A 530 -0.69 25.71 25.86
C SER A 530 0.46 26.23 24.99
N ILE A 531 1.03 25.38 24.14
CA ILE A 531 2.01 25.74 23.11
C ILE A 531 1.42 25.39 21.75
N VAL A 532 1.56 26.28 20.77
CA VAL A 532 1.31 26.03 19.35
C VAL A 532 2.63 26.22 18.64
N MET A 533 3.10 25.18 17.95
CA MET A 533 4.45 25.08 17.41
C MET A 533 4.41 24.90 15.89
N VAL A 534 5.05 25.83 15.18
CA VAL A 534 5.28 25.75 13.73
C VAL A 534 6.77 25.50 13.49
N SER A 535 7.11 24.23 13.35
CA SER A 535 8.48 23.71 13.35
C SER A 535 8.64 22.59 12.32
N TYR A 536 9.88 22.27 11.97
CA TYR A 536 10.23 20.94 11.43
C TYR A 536 10.50 19.95 12.59
N SER A 537 10.61 18.66 12.27
CA SER A 537 10.71 17.56 13.24
C SER A 537 11.89 17.72 14.23
N THR A 538 13.13 17.87 13.75
CA THR A 538 14.32 17.94 14.61
C THR A 538 14.29 19.12 15.59
N ASP A 539 13.89 20.30 15.12
CA ASP A 539 13.73 21.49 15.98
C ASP A 539 12.59 21.29 16.98
N GLY A 540 11.48 20.67 16.55
CA GLY A 540 10.29 20.45 17.37
C GLY A 540 10.57 19.49 18.53
N ALA A 541 11.34 18.44 18.26
CA ALA A 541 11.81 17.51 19.28
C ALA A 541 12.72 18.25 20.28
N ALA A 542 13.72 19.00 19.81
CA ALA A 542 14.62 19.77 20.66
C ALA A 542 13.92 20.85 21.50
N ILE A 543 12.86 21.49 20.97
CA ILE A 543 11.99 22.42 21.70
C ILE A 543 11.26 21.69 22.84
N LEU A 544 10.64 20.54 22.56
CA LEU A 544 9.90 19.75 23.53
C LEU A 544 10.80 19.13 24.61
N GLU A 545 11.98 18.63 24.24
CA GLU A 545 12.99 18.16 25.20
C GLU A 545 13.45 19.31 26.11
N THR A 546 13.64 20.51 25.56
CA THR A 546 14.00 21.70 26.33
C THR A 546 12.87 22.11 27.29
N ALA A 547 11.61 22.03 26.86
CA ALA A 547 10.45 22.26 27.72
C ALA A 547 10.41 21.26 28.88
N ALA A 548 10.61 19.96 28.61
CA ALA A 548 10.66 18.90 29.62
C ALA A 548 11.80 19.11 30.63
N VAL A 549 13.01 19.47 30.18
CA VAL A 549 14.17 19.79 31.03
C VAL A 549 13.90 20.99 31.95
N LEU A 550 13.12 21.97 31.49
CA LEU A 550 12.71 23.15 32.27
C LEU A 550 11.48 22.89 33.17
N GLY A 551 10.86 21.71 33.10
CA GLY A 551 9.65 21.37 33.85
C GLY A 551 8.38 22.03 33.33
N ILE A 552 8.37 22.42 32.05
CA ILE A 552 7.21 22.99 31.36
C ILE A 552 6.39 21.83 30.78
N SER A 553 5.24 21.57 31.39
CA SER A 553 4.28 20.55 30.96
C SER A 553 2.99 21.26 30.55
N LEU A 554 2.91 21.64 29.27
CA LEU A 554 1.76 22.31 28.66
C LEU A 554 1.25 21.46 27.49
N PRO A 555 -0.09 21.40 27.26
CA PRO A 555 -0.64 20.83 26.03
C PRO A 555 0.01 21.50 24.82
N THR A 556 0.54 20.69 23.90
CA THR A 556 1.32 21.19 22.76
C THR A 556 0.70 20.74 21.45
N PHE A 557 0.54 21.70 20.55
CA PHE A 557 -0.15 21.57 19.28
C PHE A 557 0.80 21.90 18.13
N GLY A 558 0.77 21.10 17.08
CA GLY A 558 1.68 21.21 15.94
C GLY A 558 0.98 21.38 14.60
N ALA A 559 1.83 21.49 13.59
CA ALA A 559 1.47 21.52 12.18
C ALA A 559 2.08 20.32 11.43
N ASP A 560 1.93 20.33 10.12
CA ASP A 560 2.34 19.29 9.18
C ASP A 560 3.84 18.99 9.26
N GLY A 561 4.67 20.01 9.51
CA GLY A 561 6.11 19.85 9.71
C GLY A 561 6.55 18.98 10.91
N ILE A 562 5.62 18.56 11.79
CA ILE A 562 5.84 17.54 12.83
C ILE A 562 4.81 16.39 12.80
N ALA A 563 3.90 16.36 11.82
CA ALA A 563 2.77 15.44 11.79
C ALA A 563 3.14 14.11 11.10
N ASP A 564 4.18 13.46 11.60
CA ASP A 564 4.67 12.18 11.07
C ASP A 564 5.25 11.27 12.16
N ALA A 565 5.21 9.95 11.96
CA ALA A 565 5.78 8.98 12.89
C ALA A 565 7.31 9.14 13.04
N ALA A 566 8.02 9.55 11.98
CA ALA A 566 9.45 9.83 12.00
C ALA A 566 9.85 10.95 12.97
N PHE A 567 8.91 11.80 13.41
CA PHE A 567 9.13 12.79 14.47
C PHE A 567 9.67 12.14 15.76
N LEU A 568 9.30 10.89 16.04
CA LEU A 568 9.75 10.16 17.23
C LEU A 568 11.25 9.83 17.19
N ASP A 569 11.86 9.70 16.01
CA ASP A 569 13.28 9.38 15.84
C ASP A 569 14.21 10.56 16.14
N ASP A 570 13.69 11.80 16.11
CA ASP A 570 14.42 13.01 16.47
C ASP A 570 14.59 13.19 18.00
N PHE A 571 13.86 12.43 18.84
CA PHE A 571 13.94 12.52 20.30
C PHE A 571 15.00 11.59 20.90
N SER A 572 15.71 12.08 21.93
CA SER A 572 16.50 11.23 22.83
C SER A 572 15.62 10.45 23.82
N VAL A 573 14.42 10.95 24.11
CA VAL A 573 13.36 10.29 24.90
C VAL A 573 12.01 10.47 24.20
N PRO A 574 11.62 9.56 23.27
CA PRO A 574 10.40 9.70 22.46
C PRO A 574 9.09 9.88 23.26
N ALA A 575 9.03 9.37 24.51
CA ALA A 575 7.88 9.56 25.39
C ALA A 575 7.58 11.04 25.75
N ILE A 576 8.48 11.98 25.43
CA ILE A 576 8.25 13.43 25.56
C ILE A 576 7.21 13.92 24.52
N ALA A 577 7.04 13.24 23.39
CA ALA A 577 5.99 13.55 22.42
C ALA A 577 4.57 13.22 22.89
N ASN A 578 4.40 12.52 24.03
CA ASN A 578 3.10 12.08 24.53
C ASN A 578 2.11 13.25 24.71
N GLY A 579 0.95 13.17 24.07
CA GLY A 579 -0.10 14.19 24.10
C GLY A 579 0.17 15.40 23.20
N VAL A 580 1.18 15.34 22.32
CA VAL A 580 1.31 16.28 21.20
C VAL A 580 0.25 15.92 20.14
N THR A 581 -0.44 16.93 19.62
CA THR A 581 -1.41 16.77 18.53
C THR A 581 -1.05 17.70 17.37
N ALA A 582 -1.06 17.22 16.14
CA ALA A 582 -0.68 18.00 14.96
C ALA A 582 -1.70 17.89 13.83
N THR A 583 -1.77 18.92 12.99
CA THR A 583 -2.55 18.90 11.73
C THR A 583 -1.69 18.33 10.60
N LYS A 584 -2.18 17.33 9.87
CA LYS A 584 -1.57 16.78 8.64
C LYS A 584 -2.51 17.05 7.46
N PRO A 585 -2.05 17.49 6.27
CA PRO A 585 -2.91 17.58 5.10
C PRO A 585 -3.55 16.23 4.81
N ARG A 586 -4.89 16.21 4.71
CA ARG A 586 -5.62 14.96 4.50
C ARG A 586 -5.62 14.63 3.01
N ALA A 587 -5.15 13.43 2.66
CA ALA A 587 -5.33 12.88 1.32
C ALA A 587 -6.83 12.70 1.02
N GLY A 588 -7.25 13.03 -0.19
CA GLY A 588 -8.63 12.83 -0.65
C GLY A 588 -8.95 11.36 -0.94
N SER A 589 -10.03 11.12 -1.67
CA SER A 589 -10.22 9.82 -2.32
C SER A 589 -9.13 9.65 -3.39
N SER A 590 -8.16 8.77 -3.14
CA SER A 590 -7.11 8.45 -4.10
C SER A 590 -7.68 7.77 -5.35
N ALA A 591 -6.93 7.88 -6.44
CA ALA A 591 -7.19 7.22 -7.71
C ALA A 591 -5.90 6.61 -8.25
N GLY A 592 -6.04 5.57 -9.09
CA GLY A 592 -4.92 4.73 -9.49
C GLY A 592 -4.51 3.74 -8.40
N ASP A 593 -3.40 3.08 -8.67
CA ASP A 593 -2.68 2.07 -7.89
C ASP A 593 -1.52 2.67 -7.07
N PHE A 594 -1.02 3.87 -7.41
CA PHE A 594 0.09 4.54 -6.73
C PHE A 594 0.10 4.42 -5.20
N VAL A 595 -1.05 4.60 -4.52
CA VAL A 595 -1.10 4.53 -3.05
C VAL A 595 -0.82 3.12 -2.52
N ASP A 596 -1.29 2.09 -3.23
CA ASP A 596 -1.02 0.70 -2.90
C ASP A 596 0.46 0.37 -3.23
N ASP A 597 0.96 0.74 -4.42
CA ASP A 597 2.36 0.50 -4.81
C ASP A 597 3.36 1.24 -3.92
N CYS A 598 3.10 2.51 -3.60
CA CYS A 598 3.89 3.30 -2.66
C CYS A 598 3.88 2.68 -1.25
N SER A 599 2.80 2.00 -0.85
CA SER A 599 2.75 1.26 0.42
C SER A 599 3.58 -0.03 0.41
N MET A 600 3.89 -0.56 -0.77
CA MET A 600 4.72 -1.75 -0.96
C MET A 600 6.22 -1.43 -1.10
N ASP A 601 6.58 -0.20 -1.49
CA ASP A 601 7.96 0.29 -1.46
C ASP A 601 8.34 0.88 -0.09
N GLU A 602 9.40 0.33 0.53
CA GLU A 602 9.87 0.74 1.87
C GLU A 602 10.33 2.22 1.93
N THR A 603 10.75 2.81 0.81
CA THR A 603 11.17 4.22 0.76
C THR A 603 9.97 5.15 0.60
N CYS A 604 9.01 4.80 -0.27
CA CYS A 604 7.82 5.60 -0.54
C CYS A 604 6.84 5.59 0.66
N ALA A 605 6.60 4.42 1.27
CA ALA A 605 5.70 4.25 2.41
C ALA A 605 6.08 5.10 3.64
N GLY A 606 7.36 5.43 3.78
CA GLY A 606 7.90 6.28 4.86
C GLY A 606 7.86 7.79 4.57
N GLY A 607 7.32 8.23 3.44
CA GLY A 607 7.30 9.63 3.03
C GLY A 607 5.96 10.34 3.28
N ILE A 608 6.02 11.55 3.86
CA ILE A 608 4.95 12.55 3.69
C ILE A 608 4.94 13.06 2.23
N TYR A 609 3.85 13.68 1.75
CA TYR A 609 3.76 14.35 0.44
C TYR A 609 4.14 13.53 -0.82
N THR A 610 4.19 12.19 -0.72
CA THR A 610 4.54 11.31 -1.86
C THR A 610 3.46 11.31 -2.93
N ALA A 611 2.20 11.20 -2.53
CA ALA A 611 1.04 11.26 -3.45
C ALA A 611 0.93 12.64 -4.14
N GLU A 612 1.21 13.73 -3.42
CA GLU A 612 1.28 15.08 -3.98
C GLU A 612 2.47 15.24 -4.94
N THR A 613 3.59 14.57 -4.68
CA THR A 613 4.77 14.58 -5.56
C THR A 613 4.47 13.86 -6.87
N TYR A 614 3.84 12.69 -6.77
CA TYR A 614 3.34 11.92 -7.92
C TYR A 614 2.36 12.76 -8.75
N ASP A 615 1.33 13.33 -8.13
CA ASP A 615 0.32 14.15 -8.83
C ASP A 615 0.92 15.39 -9.49
N ALA A 616 1.87 16.07 -8.84
CA ALA A 616 2.54 17.23 -9.43
C ALA A 616 3.29 16.87 -10.73
N VAL A 617 3.92 15.70 -10.79
CA VAL A 617 4.60 15.20 -12.00
C VAL A 617 3.58 14.73 -13.05
N MET A 618 2.57 13.94 -12.65
CA MET A 618 1.49 13.47 -13.54
C MET A 618 0.77 14.63 -14.23
N MET A 619 0.37 15.67 -13.48
CA MET A 619 -0.31 16.85 -14.04
C MET A 619 0.57 17.62 -15.03
N ILE A 620 1.90 17.68 -14.81
CA ILE A 620 2.82 18.30 -15.78
C ILE A 620 2.95 17.43 -17.04
N GLY A 621 3.09 16.11 -16.91
CA GLY A 621 3.20 15.21 -18.06
C GLY A 621 1.93 15.21 -18.91
N GLN A 622 0.76 15.04 -18.29
CA GLN A 622 -0.54 15.11 -18.97
C GLN A 622 -0.75 16.48 -19.63
N ALA A 623 -0.33 17.59 -19.01
CA ALA A 623 -0.41 18.92 -19.61
C ALA A 623 0.50 19.06 -20.84
N ALA A 624 1.63 18.35 -20.87
CA ALA A 624 2.54 18.33 -22.01
C ALA A 624 1.98 17.49 -23.18
N MET A 625 1.33 16.35 -22.90
CA MET A 625 0.69 15.49 -23.91
C MET A 625 -0.40 16.21 -24.73
N MET A 626 -1.03 17.25 -24.16
CA MET A 626 -2.12 17.98 -24.83
C MET A 626 -1.68 18.79 -26.07
N GLU A 627 -0.44 19.29 -26.11
CA GLU A 627 0.08 20.10 -27.23
C GLU A 627 1.62 20.08 -27.28
N ASN A 628 2.24 18.91 -27.07
CA ASN A 628 3.69 18.67 -27.08
C ASN A 628 4.49 19.70 -26.25
N GLY A 629 4.04 19.96 -25.02
CA GLY A 629 4.66 20.92 -24.10
C GLY A 629 4.33 22.40 -24.36
N ALA A 630 3.49 22.73 -25.35
CA ALA A 630 2.99 24.08 -25.54
C ALA A 630 1.84 24.42 -24.58
N ASN A 631 1.65 25.72 -24.32
CA ASN A 631 0.52 26.27 -23.56
C ASN A 631 0.26 25.66 -22.17
N MET A 632 1.28 25.09 -21.53
CA MET A 632 1.24 24.39 -20.22
C MET A 632 0.33 25.03 -19.16
N ALA A 633 0.41 26.35 -18.98
CA ALA A 633 -0.42 27.09 -18.01
C ALA A 633 -1.94 26.99 -18.28
N SER A 634 -2.34 26.83 -19.56
CA SER A 634 -3.74 26.63 -19.95
C SER A 634 -4.16 25.17 -19.77
N HIS A 635 -3.24 24.24 -19.97
CA HIS A 635 -3.48 22.79 -19.81
C HIS A 635 -3.55 22.38 -18.33
N LEU A 636 -2.67 22.90 -17.46
CA LEU A 636 -2.77 22.71 -16.02
C LEU A 636 -4.11 23.23 -15.46
N ASN A 637 -4.56 24.41 -15.90
CA ASN A 637 -5.88 24.95 -15.54
C ASN A 637 -7.06 24.17 -16.14
N MET A 638 -6.85 23.35 -17.18
CA MET A 638 -7.90 22.48 -17.75
C MET A 638 -7.94 21.12 -17.04
N LEU A 639 -6.78 20.54 -16.76
CA LEU A 639 -6.63 19.27 -16.05
C LEU A 639 -7.09 19.41 -14.60
N GLY A 640 -6.64 20.46 -13.91
CA GLY A 640 -7.02 20.77 -12.52
C GLY A 640 -8.47 21.24 -12.33
N VAL A 641 -9.42 20.70 -13.09
CA VAL A 641 -10.86 20.79 -12.84
C VAL A 641 -11.36 19.35 -12.67
N ASP A 642 -11.71 18.99 -11.44
CA ASP A 642 -12.04 17.61 -11.05
C ASP A 642 -10.92 16.59 -11.41
N TYR A 643 -9.64 16.98 -11.34
CA TYR A 643 -8.50 16.06 -11.50
C TYR A 643 -8.54 15.00 -10.41
N ASN A 644 -8.54 13.73 -10.78
CA ASN A 644 -8.66 12.62 -9.83
C ASN A 644 -7.29 11.97 -9.62
N GLY A 645 -6.55 12.46 -8.64
CA GLY A 645 -5.15 12.10 -8.38
C GLY A 645 -4.95 11.12 -7.23
N ALA A 646 -3.69 10.73 -7.04
CA ALA A 646 -3.26 9.89 -5.92
C ALA A 646 -3.48 10.57 -4.55
N SER A 647 -3.20 11.87 -4.46
CA SER A 647 -3.43 12.70 -3.26
C SER A 647 -4.87 13.19 -3.11
N GLY A 648 -5.72 12.95 -4.12
CA GLY A 648 -7.16 13.19 -4.06
C GLY A 648 -7.73 13.90 -5.29
N ALA A 649 -9.01 14.27 -5.18
CA ALA A 649 -9.71 15.05 -6.18
C ALA A 649 -9.34 16.55 -6.06
N HIS A 650 -8.64 17.08 -7.07
CA HIS A 650 -8.15 18.46 -7.12
C HIS A 650 -8.97 19.33 -8.06
N THR A 651 -9.33 20.51 -7.59
CA THR A 651 -9.80 21.62 -8.43
C THR A 651 -9.01 22.86 -8.07
N PHE A 652 -8.26 23.39 -9.06
CA PHE A 652 -7.53 24.64 -8.92
C PHE A 652 -8.50 25.82 -8.82
N LEU A 653 -8.26 26.65 -7.81
CA LEU A 653 -8.87 27.95 -7.63
C LEU A 653 -8.22 28.98 -8.58
N ASP A 654 -8.85 30.15 -8.77
CA ASP A 654 -8.36 31.24 -9.63
C ASP A 654 -6.92 31.72 -9.32
N ASN A 655 -6.37 31.36 -8.15
CA ASN A 655 -5.04 31.70 -7.65
C ASN A 655 -4.02 30.54 -7.68
N GLY A 656 -4.36 29.38 -8.27
CA GLY A 656 -3.49 28.21 -8.36
C GLY A 656 -3.49 27.28 -7.14
N ASP A 657 -4.27 27.59 -6.10
CA ASP A 657 -4.44 26.73 -4.92
C ASP A 657 -5.45 25.60 -5.16
N VAL A 658 -5.38 24.55 -4.36
CA VAL A 658 -6.49 23.60 -4.15
C VAL A 658 -7.18 23.84 -2.81
N ALA A 659 -8.47 23.50 -2.74
CA ALA A 659 -9.24 23.54 -1.49
C ALA A 659 -8.83 22.43 -0.49
N GLY A 660 -8.24 21.34 -0.98
CA GLY A 660 -7.88 20.15 -0.20
C GLY A 660 -9.08 19.31 0.26
N ALA A 661 -8.80 18.14 0.82
CA ALA A 661 -9.80 17.27 1.45
C ALA A 661 -10.00 17.55 2.95
N GLY A 662 -9.26 18.51 3.51
CA GLY A 662 -9.24 18.82 4.94
C GLY A 662 -7.86 18.58 5.56
N TYR A 663 -7.83 18.45 6.89
CA TYR A 663 -6.62 18.14 7.66
C TYR A 663 -6.89 17.02 8.65
N ASP A 664 -6.10 15.97 8.63
CA ASP A 664 -6.11 14.96 9.68
C ASP A 664 -5.58 15.57 10.99
N ILE A 665 -6.21 15.20 12.10
CA ILE A 665 -5.82 15.58 13.45
C ILE A 665 -5.15 14.35 14.06
N CYS A 666 -3.81 14.41 14.15
CA CYS A 666 -2.99 13.26 14.51
C CYS A 666 -2.36 13.45 15.89
N GLY A 667 -2.50 12.44 16.76
CA GLY A 667 -1.96 12.40 18.12
C GLY A 667 -0.73 11.50 18.23
N PHE A 668 0.18 11.88 19.14
CA PHE A 668 1.28 11.03 19.61
C PHE A 668 0.93 10.51 21.01
N ASP A 669 0.52 9.25 21.11
CA ASP A 669 -0.01 8.65 22.33
C ASP A 669 0.93 7.58 22.90
N ALA A 670 1.49 7.82 24.09
CA ALA A 670 2.35 6.88 24.80
C ALA A 670 1.52 5.94 25.69
N LEU A 671 1.48 4.66 25.33
CA LEU A 671 0.90 3.59 26.15
C LEU A 671 1.92 3.02 27.16
N SER A 672 3.20 3.28 26.94
CA SER A 672 4.33 3.09 27.86
C SER A 672 5.51 3.99 27.43
N SER A 673 6.62 3.96 28.16
CA SER A 673 7.86 4.67 27.82
C SER A 673 8.53 4.19 26.54
N THR A 674 8.12 3.03 26.01
CA THR A 674 8.61 2.46 24.74
C THR A 674 7.56 2.39 23.65
N ASP A 675 6.28 2.40 24.01
CA ASP A 675 5.17 2.17 23.07
C ASP A 675 4.43 3.50 22.83
N ILE A 676 4.91 4.28 21.86
CA ILE A 676 4.29 5.54 21.42
C ILE A 676 3.75 5.37 20.01
N TYR A 677 2.50 5.76 19.81
CA TYR A 677 1.79 5.58 18.55
C TYR A 677 1.43 6.95 17.96
N PHE A 678 1.78 7.16 16.69
CA PHE A 678 1.28 8.27 15.88
C PHE A 678 -0.01 7.82 15.17
N THR A 679 -1.16 8.41 15.50
CA THR A 679 -2.46 8.01 14.92
C THR A 679 -3.34 9.20 14.55
N CYS A 680 -4.09 9.09 13.45
CA CYS A 680 -4.95 10.14 12.91
C CYS A 680 -6.43 9.72 12.99
N MET A 681 -6.99 9.67 14.21
CA MET A 681 -8.37 9.21 14.45
C MET A 681 -9.44 10.27 14.23
N GLU A 682 -9.06 11.53 14.10
CA GLU A 682 -9.95 12.65 13.81
C GLU A 682 -9.44 13.40 12.57
N TRP A 683 -10.31 14.19 11.96
CA TRP A 683 -9.98 15.06 10.83
C TRP A 683 -10.90 16.28 10.81
N TRP A 684 -10.42 17.35 10.21
CA TRP A 684 -11.08 18.64 10.11
C TRP A 684 -11.49 18.93 8.66
N SER A 685 -12.68 19.49 8.47
CA SER A 685 -13.09 20.11 7.22
C SER A 685 -13.55 21.56 7.43
N ALA A 686 -13.38 22.40 6.41
CA ALA A 686 -13.79 23.80 6.46
C ALA A 686 -15.32 24.02 6.58
N ILE A 687 -16.14 22.98 6.38
CA ILE A 687 -17.61 23.05 6.43
C ILE A 687 -18.12 22.62 7.81
N ASP A 688 -17.63 21.48 8.30
CA ASP A 688 -18.19 20.81 9.48
C ASP A 688 -17.27 20.86 10.73
N GLY A 689 -16.04 21.36 10.60
CA GLY A 689 -15.04 21.33 11.67
C GLY A 689 -14.46 19.93 11.87
N ILE A 690 -14.10 19.60 13.12
CA ILE A 690 -13.50 18.31 13.49
C ILE A 690 -14.56 17.20 13.54
N GLN A 691 -14.20 16.05 12.98
CA GLN A 691 -14.99 14.82 12.87
C GLN A 691 -14.11 13.61 13.20
N ALA A 692 -14.72 12.49 13.60
CA ALA A 692 -14.00 11.21 13.65
C ALA A 692 -13.66 10.73 12.23
N THR A 693 -12.45 10.22 12.03
CA THR A 693 -12.04 9.54 10.79
C THR A 693 -12.82 8.22 10.69
N PRO A 694 -13.51 7.95 9.56
CA PRO A 694 -14.15 6.65 9.35
C PRO A 694 -13.08 5.55 9.31
N PHE A 695 -13.18 4.60 10.23
CA PHE A 695 -12.29 3.46 10.28
C PHE A 695 -12.66 2.43 9.19
N ALA A 696 -11.68 2.05 8.36
CA ALA A 696 -11.89 1.17 7.19
C ALA A 696 -11.39 -0.27 7.40
N GLY A 697 -10.75 -0.58 8.53
CA GLY A 697 -10.20 -1.90 8.84
C GLY A 697 -11.19 -2.86 9.49
N MET A 698 -10.68 -3.85 10.22
CA MET A 698 -11.51 -4.82 10.96
C MET A 698 -11.88 -4.31 12.35
N THR A 699 -13.18 -4.17 12.61
CA THR A 699 -13.73 -3.92 13.95
C THR A 699 -13.91 -5.24 14.72
N VAL A 700 -13.43 -5.28 15.96
CA VAL A 700 -13.46 -6.45 16.85
C VAL A 700 -14.28 -6.15 18.10
N SER A 701 -15.38 -6.86 18.28
CA SER A 701 -16.26 -6.70 19.44
C SER A 701 -15.77 -7.54 20.63
N ILE A 702 -15.53 -6.90 21.78
CA ILE A 702 -15.23 -7.56 23.06
C ILE A 702 -16.44 -7.41 23.98
N GLY A 703 -16.90 -8.51 24.58
CA GLY A 703 -18.01 -8.49 25.53
C GLY A 703 -17.56 -8.06 26.93
N PHE A 704 -18.37 -7.28 27.64
CA PHE A 704 -18.08 -6.87 29.03
C PHE A 704 -19.29 -7.10 29.95
N LEU A 705 -19.17 -8.06 30.87
CA LEU A 705 -20.22 -8.44 31.82
C LEU A 705 -20.13 -7.62 33.12
N ASN A 706 -20.75 -6.45 33.12
CA ASN A 706 -20.74 -5.49 34.24
C ASN A 706 -21.91 -5.78 35.20
N PRO A 707 -21.76 -5.79 36.54
CA PRO A 707 -22.90 -5.92 37.47
C PRO A 707 -23.68 -4.60 37.61
N MET A 708 -24.36 -4.15 36.54
CA MET A 708 -25.13 -2.88 36.53
C MET A 708 -26.36 -2.93 37.43
N THR A 709 -26.85 -4.12 37.78
CA THR A 709 -27.85 -4.35 38.83
C THR A 709 -27.35 -5.38 39.86
N GLY A 710 -28.11 -5.52 40.96
CA GLY A 710 -27.76 -6.44 42.06
C GLY A 710 -27.00 -5.78 43.22
N PRO A 711 -26.48 -6.56 44.18
CA PRO A 711 -25.94 -6.07 45.45
C PRO A 711 -24.68 -5.20 45.32
N ILE A 712 -23.93 -5.31 44.20
CA ILE A 712 -22.67 -4.59 43.98
C ILE A 712 -22.75 -3.55 42.85
N ALA A 713 -23.97 -3.11 42.50
CA ALA A 713 -24.19 -2.18 41.39
C ALA A 713 -23.52 -0.80 41.52
N VAL A 714 -23.11 -0.43 42.75
CA VAL A 714 -22.40 0.83 43.03
C VAL A 714 -21.02 0.91 42.35
N TYR A 715 -20.35 -0.21 42.09
CA TYR A 715 -19.01 -0.23 41.46
C TYR A 715 -19.05 -0.36 39.93
N ALA A 716 -20.22 -0.64 39.35
CA ALA A 716 -20.38 -0.81 37.91
C ALA A 716 -19.91 0.39 37.05
N PRO A 717 -20.08 1.66 37.48
CA PRO A 717 -19.50 2.80 36.77
C PRO A 717 -17.97 2.73 36.69
N GLY A 718 -17.27 2.46 37.79
CA GLY A 718 -15.81 2.37 37.84
C GLY A 718 -15.24 1.25 36.97
N PHE A 719 -15.86 0.06 37.00
CA PHE A 719 -15.49 -1.04 36.09
C PHE A 719 -15.65 -0.64 34.62
N GLY A 720 -16.76 0.04 34.29
CA GLY A 720 -17.05 0.50 32.94
C GLY A 720 -16.09 1.59 32.46
N VAL A 721 -15.72 2.53 33.33
CA VAL A 721 -14.72 3.57 33.01
C VAL A 721 -13.35 2.94 32.77
N ALA A 722 -12.89 2.06 33.67
CA ALA A 722 -11.59 1.40 33.53
C ALA A 722 -11.49 0.57 32.23
N ALA A 723 -12.55 -0.15 31.87
CA ALA A 723 -12.64 -0.87 30.61
C ALA A 723 -12.64 0.04 29.37
N ASN A 724 -13.26 1.23 29.44
CA ASN A 724 -13.20 2.22 28.35
C ASN A 724 -11.81 2.88 28.21
N VAL A 725 -11.09 3.12 29.31
CA VAL A 725 -9.69 3.59 29.25
C VAL A 725 -8.83 2.54 28.53
N ALA A 726 -9.00 1.26 28.85
CA ALA A 726 -8.34 0.18 28.12
C ALA A 726 -8.76 0.13 26.64
N LEU A 727 -10.05 0.30 26.32
CA LEU A 727 -10.55 0.33 24.95
C LEU A 727 -9.89 1.43 24.09
N GLY A 728 -9.75 2.63 24.65
CA GLY A 728 -9.02 3.73 23.99
C GLY A 728 -7.58 3.36 23.68
N MET A 729 -6.84 2.83 24.66
CA MET A 729 -5.46 2.38 24.47
C MET A 729 -5.31 1.26 23.43
N MET A 730 -6.25 0.31 23.36
CA MET A 730 -6.24 -0.74 22.33
C MET A 730 -6.54 -0.19 20.93
N ASN A 731 -7.38 0.84 20.82
CA ASN A 731 -7.67 1.51 19.55
C ASN A 731 -6.48 2.35 19.06
N ILE A 732 -5.77 3.03 19.96
CA ILE A 732 -4.48 3.69 19.68
C ILE A 732 -3.47 2.68 19.12
N ALA A 733 -3.27 1.55 19.81
CA ALA A 733 -2.34 0.52 19.35
C ALA A 733 -2.75 -0.14 18.02
N GLY A 734 -4.05 -0.20 17.73
CA GLY A 734 -4.59 -0.94 16.59
C GLY A 734 -4.79 -0.15 15.30
N TRP A 735 -4.92 1.17 15.39
CA TRP A 735 -5.38 2.03 14.28
C TRP A 735 -4.58 1.80 12.98
N ASN A 736 -3.25 1.97 13.04
CA ASN A 736 -2.36 1.82 11.88
C ASN A 736 -2.18 0.34 11.45
N SER A 737 -2.62 -0.62 12.27
CA SER A 737 -2.65 -2.06 11.93
C SER A 737 -3.98 -2.49 11.30
N GLY A 738 -4.87 -1.54 10.98
CA GLY A 738 -6.20 -1.85 10.44
C GLY A 738 -7.11 -2.55 11.46
N LEU A 739 -6.93 -2.26 12.76
CA LEU A 739 -7.70 -2.87 13.86
C LEU A 739 -8.36 -1.83 14.76
N GLN A 740 -9.66 -2.00 15.00
CA GLN A 740 -10.42 -1.21 15.97
C GLN A 740 -11.19 -2.16 16.88
N PHE A 741 -11.25 -1.85 18.17
CA PHE A 741 -12.02 -2.56 19.17
C PHE A 741 -13.26 -1.77 19.56
N GLU A 742 -14.36 -2.48 19.78
CA GLU A 742 -15.56 -1.97 20.42
C GLU A 742 -15.93 -2.85 21.63
N MET A 743 -16.60 -2.25 22.62
CA MET A 743 -17.04 -2.96 23.82
C MET A 743 -18.56 -3.13 23.83
N VAL A 744 -19.02 -4.38 23.82
CA VAL A 744 -20.44 -4.73 24.02
C VAL A 744 -20.67 -4.94 25.51
N MET A 745 -21.14 -3.91 26.20
CA MET A 745 -21.43 -3.98 27.65
C MET A 745 -22.83 -4.56 27.92
N VAL A 746 -22.90 -5.56 28.80
CA VAL A 746 -24.16 -6.22 29.20
C VAL A 746 -24.22 -6.41 30.71
N ASP A 747 -25.41 -6.24 31.30
CA ASP A 747 -25.63 -6.44 32.74
C ASP A 747 -25.50 -7.93 33.12
N SER A 748 -24.69 -8.22 34.13
CA SER A 748 -24.57 -9.53 34.77
C SER A 748 -25.48 -9.69 36.00
N GLY A 749 -26.03 -8.59 36.53
CA GLY A 749 -26.90 -8.54 37.70
C GLY A 749 -26.30 -9.10 38.99
N CYS A 750 -24.99 -9.41 39.02
CA CYS A 750 -24.35 -10.28 40.02
C CYS A 750 -25.11 -11.62 40.21
N SER A 751 -25.81 -12.10 39.17
CA SER A 751 -26.75 -13.24 39.24
C SER A 751 -26.44 -14.26 38.16
N GLY A 752 -26.49 -15.55 38.51
CA GLY A 752 -26.23 -16.64 37.55
C GLY A 752 -27.18 -16.62 36.34
N ASP A 753 -28.49 -16.43 36.58
CA ASP A 753 -29.50 -16.40 35.50
C ASP A 753 -29.32 -15.18 34.58
N VAL A 754 -29.05 -14.01 35.16
CA VAL A 754 -28.86 -12.76 34.39
C VAL A 754 -27.55 -12.82 33.60
N ALA A 755 -26.45 -13.27 34.21
CA ALA A 755 -25.16 -13.40 33.55
C ALA A 755 -25.14 -14.48 32.45
N ALA A 756 -25.87 -15.59 32.61
CA ALA A 756 -26.03 -16.58 31.55
C ALA A 756 -26.83 -16.03 30.34
N ALA A 757 -27.90 -15.27 30.59
CA ALA A 757 -28.64 -14.59 29.54
C ALA A 757 -27.81 -13.46 28.88
N GLY A 758 -27.02 -12.75 29.68
CA GLY A 758 -26.08 -11.72 29.19
C GLY A 758 -24.98 -12.32 28.33
N ALA A 759 -24.38 -13.44 28.76
CA ALA A 759 -23.41 -14.20 27.96
C ALA A 759 -24.00 -14.66 26.62
N GLN A 760 -25.25 -15.14 26.57
CA GLN A 760 -25.90 -15.46 25.31
C GLN A 760 -26.09 -14.20 24.43
N THR A 761 -26.45 -13.07 25.03
CA THR A 761 -26.57 -11.78 24.30
C THR A 761 -25.24 -11.35 23.69
N LEU A 762 -24.12 -11.59 24.37
CA LEU A 762 -22.78 -11.34 23.86
C LEU A 762 -22.38 -12.29 22.72
N LEU A 763 -22.73 -13.59 22.82
CA LEU A 763 -22.56 -14.53 21.71
C LEU A 763 -23.36 -14.12 20.48
N ASP A 764 -24.62 -13.70 20.67
CA ASP A 764 -25.52 -13.25 19.62
C ASP A 764 -25.03 -11.93 18.97
N ALA A 765 -24.25 -11.12 19.70
CA ALA A 765 -23.56 -9.93 19.21
C ALA A 765 -22.22 -10.22 18.51
N GLY A 766 -21.76 -11.48 18.48
CA GLY A 766 -20.56 -11.89 17.74
C GLY A 766 -19.22 -11.56 18.42
N VAL A 767 -19.20 -11.37 19.75
CA VAL A 767 -17.94 -11.01 20.45
C VAL A 767 -16.89 -12.12 20.39
N VAL A 768 -15.61 -11.75 20.26
CA VAL A 768 -14.49 -12.72 20.18
C VAL A 768 -14.09 -13.30 21.54
N GLY A 769 -14.37 -12.56 22.61
CA GLY A 769 -14.01 -12.87 24.00
C GLY A 769 -14.82 -12.02 24.97
N VAL A 770 -14.87 -12.44 26.24
CA VAL A 770 -15.62 -11.72 27.29
C VAL A 770 -14.73 -11.35 28.46
N VAL A 771 -14.85 -10.13 28.94
CA VAL A 771 -14.25 -9.63 30.19
C VAL A 771 -15.34 -9.53 31.26
N GLY A 772 -15.01 -9.93 32.49
CA GLY A 772 -15.96 -10.13 33.59
C GLY A 772 -16.28 -11.60 33.82
N ALA A 773 -17.35 -11.94 34.54
CA ALA A 773 -18.17 -11.04 35.35
C ALA A 773 -17.45 -10.74 36.68
N ALA A 774 -18.01 -9.83 37.47
CA ALA A 774 -17.46 -9.53 38.80
C ALA A 774 -17.74 -10.67 39.81
N CYS A 775 -19.01 -11.06 39.96
CA CYS A 775 -19.42 -12.03 40.98
C CYS A 775 -19.18 -13.49 40.57
N SER A 776 -18.61 -14.29 41.47
CA SER A 776 -18.23 -15.70 41.21
C SER A 776 -19.35 -16.55 40.60
N GLY A 777 -20.56 -16.52 41.15
CA GLY A 777 -21.70 -17.30 40.61
C GLY A 777 -22.18 -16.82 39.24
N ALA A 778 -22.13 -15.51 38.98
CA ALA A 778 -22.40 -14.92 37.68
C ALA A 778 -21.36 -15.37 36.64
N THR A 779 -20.08 -15.37 37.01
CA THR A 779 -18.97 -15.87 36.19
C THR A 779 -19.11 -17.36 35.89
N MET A 780 -19.40 -18.20 36.88
CA MET A 780 -19.60 -19.65 36.68
C MET A 780 -20.75 -19.95 35.72
N ALA A 781 -21.86 -19.20 35.79
CA ALA A 781 -23.01 -19.37 34.92
C ALA A 781 -22.76 -18.84 33.49
N ALA A 782 -22.14 -17.66 33.36
CA ALA A 782 -21.74 -17.10 32.06
C ALA A 782 -20.71 -17.99 31.36
N ASN A 783 -19.69 -18.49 32.06
CA ASN A 783 -18.68 -19.37 31.47
C ASN A 783 -19.25 -20.72 31.03
N ALA A 784 -20.35 -21.20 31.61
CA ALA A 784 -21.05 -22.39 31.14
C ALA A 784 -21.69 -22.17 29.74
N VAL A 785 -22.10 -20.94 29.42
CA VAL A 785 -22.61 -20.54 28.10
C VAL A 785 -21.45 -20.28 27.13
N LEU A 786 -20.49 -19.43 27.51
CA LEU A 786 -19.36 -19.04 26.65
C LEU A 786 -18.43 -20.22 26.32
N GLY A 787 -18.10 -21.06 27.31
CA GLY A 787 -17.25 -22.23 27.13
C GLY A 787 -17.88 -23.29 26.21
N ALA A 788 -19.21 -23.37 26.13
CA ALA A 788 -19.89 -24.24 25.18
C ALA A 788 -19.80 -23.74 23.72
N ALA A 789 -19.57 -22.43 23.53
CA ALA A 789 -19.30 -21.79 22.25
C ALA A 789 -17.79 -21.68 21.93
N GLY A 790 -16.90 -22.04 22.86
CA GLY A 790 -15.45 -21.89 22.72
C GLY A 790 -14.93 -20.46 22.91
N ILE A 791 -15.76 -19.54 23.43
CA ILE A 791 -15.39 -18.15 23.67
C ILE A 791 -14.69 -18.04 25.03
N PRO A 792 -13.47 -17.46 25.10
CA PRO A 792 -12.73 -17.32 26.35
C PRO A 792 -13.24 -16.16 27.21
N MET A 793 -12.96 -16.25 28.51
CA MET A 793 -13.47 -15.33 29.52
C MET A 793 -12.35 -14.92 30.48
N ILE A 794 -12.16 -13.60 30.71
CA ILE A 794 -11.21 -13.07 31.71
C ILE A 794 -11.99 -12.32 32.79
N SER A 795 -12.10 -12.89 33.99
CA SER A 795 -12.73 -12.19 35.12
C SER A 795 -11.77 -11.22 35.82
N TYR A 796 -12.27 -10.04 36.14
CA TYR A 796 -11.55 -9.00 36.87
C TYR A 796 -11.80 -9.02 38.40
N ALA A 797 -12.77 -9.79 38.91
CA ALA A 797 -13.09 -9.79 40.35
C ALA A 797 -13.66 -11.10 40.94
N SER A 798 -13.80 -12.19 40.17
CA SER A 798 -14.33 -13.47 40.71
C SER A 798 -13.26 -14.32 41.40
N THR A 799 -13.36 -14.45 42.73
CA THR A 799 -12.32 -15.07 43.58
C THR A 799 -12.55 -16.54 43.95
N ASN A 800 -13.75 -17.11 43.77
CA ASN A 800 -14.09 -18.48 44.23
C ASN A 800 -13.08 -19.57 43.73
N PRO A 801 -12.60 -20.49 44.59
CA PRO A 801 -11.62 -21.53 44.19
C PRO A 801 -12.15 -22.58 43.21
N GLY A 802 -13.47 -22.76 43.12
CA GLY A 802 -14.13 -23.68 42.19
C GLY A 802 -13.93 -23.30 40.72
N LEU A 803 -13.61 -22.02 40.44
CA LEU A 803 -13.19 -21.55 39.12
C LEU A 803 -11.78 -22.04 38.72
N SER A 804 -10.93 -22.39 39.70
CA SER A 804 -9.57 -22.95 39.51
C SER A 804 -9.59 -24.40 38.99
N ASN A 805 -10.21 -24.63 37.84
CA ASN A 805 -10.42 -25.98 37.30
C ASN A 805 -10.46 -25.99 35.77
N ALA A 806 -9.30 -26.22 35.13
CA ALA A 806 -9.16 -26.31 33.67
C ALA A 806 -10.03 -27.38 33.00
N THR A 807 -10.58 -28.35 33.75
CA THR A 807 -11.49 -29.36 33.18
C THR A 807 -12.93 -28.87 33.11
N ALA A 808 -13.37 -28.05 34.08
CA ALA A 808 -14.69 -27.44 34.10
C ALA A 808 -14.73 -26.12 33.31
N TYR A 809 -13.63 -25.37 33.33
CA TYR A 809 -13.50 -24.02 32.79
C TYR A 809 -12.24 -23.87 31.91
N PRO A 810 -12.11 -24.63 30.80
CA PRO A 810 -10.88 -24.71 29.99
C PRO A 810 -10.49 -23.42 29.25
N HIS A 811 -11.36 -22.41 29.23
CA HIS A 811 -11.16 -21.11 28.58
C HIS A 811 -11.34 -19.93 29.53
N PHE A 812 -11.34 -20.20 30.85
CA PHE A 812 -11.44 -19.20 31.89
C PHE A 812 -10.05 -18.71 32.33
N PHE A 813 -9.97 -17.42 32.60
CA PHE A 813 -8.81 -16.76 33.20
C PHE A 813 -9.30 -15.71 34.21
N ARG A 814 -8.44 -15.30 35.13
CA ARG A 814 -8.70 -14.13 35.98
C ARG A 814 -7.43 -13.39 36.38
N VAL A 815 -7.55 -12.08 36.48
CA VAL A 815 -6.47 -11.18 36.94
C VAL A 815 -6.55 -10.88 38.44
N VAL A 816 -7.61 -11.33 39.12
CA VAL A 816 -7.72 -11.31 40.59
C VAL A 816 -7.21 -12.62 41.19
N PRO A 817 -6.53 -12.62 42.36
CA PRO A 817 -6.11 -13.85 43.04
C PRO A 817 -7.28 -14.70 43.57
N SER A 818 -7.06 -16.00 43.75
CA SER A 818 -8.04 -16.95 44.27
C SER A 818 -8.27 -16.83 45.79
N ASP A 819 -9.50 -17.06 46.26
CA ASP A 819 -9.83 -17.25 47.68
C ASP A 819 -9.03 -18.39 48.32
N ALA A 820 -8.54 -19.35 47.53
CA ALA A 820 -7.61 -20.40 47.97
C ALA A 820 -6.29 -19.82 48.53
N ILE A 821 -5.98 -18.57 48.21
CA ILE A 821 -4.86 -17.79 48.74
C ILE A 821 -5.34 -16.85 49.85
N GLN A 822 -6.51 -16.21 49.70
CA GLN A 822 -7.05 -15.28 50.71
C GLN A 822 -7.48 -15.96 52.02
N GLY A 823 -8.10 -17.14 51.97
CA GLY A 823 -8.51 -17.89 53.17
C GLY A 823 -7.34 -18.17 54.12
N PRO A 824 -6.20 -18.70 53.63
CA PRO A 824 -4.95 -18.77 54.38
C PRO A 824 -4.42 -17.43 54.89
N ALA A 825 -4.48 -16.37 54.08
CA ALA A 825 -4.05 -15.02 54.48
C ALA A 825 -4.87 -14.48 55.66
N LEU A 826 -6.20 -14.59 55.58
CA LEU A 826 -7.14 -14.26 56.66
C LEU A 826 -6.85 -15.08 57.92
N ALA A 827 -6.59 -16.39 57.79
CA ALA A 827 -6.22 -17.24 58.92
C ALA A 827 -4.88 -16.83 59.55
N ASP A 828 -3.93 -16.27 58.80
CA ASP A 828 -2.70 -15.67 59.33
C ASP A 828 -2.97 -14.33 60.04
N VAL A 829 -3.76 -13.44 59.45
CA VAL A 829 -4.14 -12.14 60.05
C VAL A 829 -4.85 -12.33 61.39
N VAL A 830 -5.86 -13.20 61.45
CA VAL A 830 -6.58 -13.51 62.71
C VAL A 830 -5.64 -14.06 63.77
N THR A 831 -4.64 -14.87 63.38
CA THR A 831 -3.63 -15.39 64.32
C THR A 831 -2.68 -14.29 64.80
N ALA A 832 -2.22 -13.41 63.91
CA ALA A 832 -1.32 -12.31 64.21
C ALA A 832 -1.95 -11.31 65.20
N ASP A 833 -3.22 -10.98 64.98
CA ASP A 833 -3.99 -10.04 65.83
C ASP A 833 -4.61 -10.71 67.06
N SER A 834 -4.21 -11.96 67.37
CA SER A 834 -4.66 -12.72 68.55
C SER A 834 -6.17 -12.94 68.65
N GLY A 835 -6.86 -13.06 67.50
CA GLY A 835 -8.27 -13.43 67.43
C GLY A 835 -8.52 -14.80 68.05
N SER A 836 -9.50 -14.88 68.95
CA SER A 836 -9.90 -16.09 69.66
C SER A 836 -11.39 -16.37 69.50
N ASP A 837 -11.77 -17.65 69.61
CA ASP A 837 -13.16 -18.12 69.55
C ASP A 837 -13.93 -17.50 68.36
N VAL A 838 -13.36 -17.64 67.16
CA VAL A 838 -13.82 -16.99 65.92
C VAL A 838 -15.19 -17.53 65.48
N ALA A 839 -16.18 -16.67 65.35
CA ALA A 839 -17.39 -16.95 64.59
C ALA A 839 -17.15 -16.68 63.11
N LEU A 840 -17.37 -17.66 62.24
CA LEU A 840 -17.40 -17.46 60.79
C LEU A 840 -18.83 -17.10 60.39
N LEU A 841 -19.05 -15.87 59.94
CA LEU A 841 -20.36 -15.37 59.52
C LEU A 841 -20.27 -14.93 58.06
N TYR A 842 -21.01 -15.61 57.18
CA TYR A 842 -20.79 -15.55 55.74
C TYR A 842 -22.08 -15.61 54.94
N MET A 843 -22.08 -14.98 53.77
CA MET A 843 -23.18 -15.14 52.80
C MET A 843 -23.10 -16.49 52.08
N THR A 844 -24.24 -17.15 51.88
CA THR A 844 -24.35 -18.51 51.31
C THR A 844 -24.32 -18.56 49.77
N ASN A 845 -23.99 -17.45 49.10
CA ASN A 845 -23.76 -17.44 47.66
C ASN A 845 -22.39 -18.07 47.29
N ASP A 846 -22.09 -18.18 45.99
CA ASP A 846 -20.85 -18.80 45.51
C ASP A 846 -19.59 -18.04 46.00
N TYR A 847 -19.61 -16.71 46.09
CA TYR A 847 -18.46 -15.95 46.61
C TYR A 847 -18.24 -16.25 48.10
N GLY A 848 -19.26 -15.97 48.92
CA GLY A 848 -19.11 -16.05 50.37
C GLY A 848 -18.84 -17.45 50.88
N SER A 849 -19.47 -18.47 50.28
CA SER A 849 -19.21 -19.88 50.60
C SER A 849 -17.79 -20.30 50.21
N GLY A 850 -17.29 -19.87 49.04
CA GLY A 850 -15.96 -20.23 48.56
C GLY A 850 -14.83 -19.69 49.45
N LEU A 851 -14.93 -18.44 49.87
CA LEU A 851 -13.98 -17.84 50.81
C LEU A 851 -14.15 -18.38 52.24
N ALA A 852 -15.40 -18.65 52.68
CA ALA A 852 -15.68 -19.23 53.99
C ALA A 852 -15.10 -20.64 54.15
N ASP A 853 -15.28 -21.52 53.16
CA ASP A 853 -14.67 -22.86 53.15
C ASP A 853 -13.14 -22.78 53.12
N SER A 854 -12.57 -21.86 52.34
CA SER A 854 -11.12 -21.65 52.25
C SER A 854 -10.51 -21.17 53.58
N PHE A 855 -11.17 -20.21 54.24
CA PHE A 855 -10.77 -19.76 55.57
C PHE A 855 -10.94 -20.86 56.63
N ALA A 856 -12.08 -21.56 56.65
CA ALA A 856 -12.34 -22.64 57.62
C ALA A 856 -11.31 -23.75 57.50
N ALA A 857 -11.00 -24.21 56.28
CA ALA A 857 -9.99 -25.23 56.02
C ALA A 857 -8.58 -24.78 56.47
N ALA A 858 -8.21 -23.51 56.23
CA ALA A 858 -6.94 -22.96 56.68
C ALA A 858 -6.86 -22.81 58.21
N TRP A 859 -7.96 -22.39 58.86
CA TRP A 859 -8.07 -22.22 60.31
C TRP A 859 -7.99 -23.57 61.05
N GLU A 860 -8.76 -24.56 60.60
CA GLU A 860 -8.72 -25.93 61.12
C GLU A 860 -7.38 -26.61 60.82
N GLY A 861 -6.77 -26.33 59.65
CA GLY A 861 -5.44 -26.82 59.28
C GLY A 861 -4.32 -26.39 60.24
N LYS A 862 -4.49 -25.25 60.94
CA LYS A 862 -3.60 -24.80 62.02
C LYS A 862 -3.87 -25.46 63.38
N GLY A 863 -4.92 -26.29 63.47
CA GLY A 863 -5.37 -26.93 64.71
C GLY A 863 -6.31 -26.08 65.56
N ASN A 864 -6.85 -24.98 65.00
CA ASN A 864 -7.86 -24.16 65.67
C ASN A 864 -9.27 -24.72 65.40
N THR A 865 -10.27 -24.19 66.10
CA THR A 865 -11.70 -24.49 65.87
C THR A 865 -12.49 -23.19 65.75
N LEU A 866 -13.57 -23.20 64.95
CA LEU A 866 -14.54 -22.11 64.93
C LEU A 866 -15.45 -22.19 66.16
N CYS A 867 -15.82 -21.03 66.72
CA CYS A 867 -16.83 -20.92 67.78
C CYS A 867 -18.24 -21.15 67.23
N ALA A 868 -18.53 -20.58 66.07
CA ALA A 868 -19.74 -20.80 65.30
C ALA A 868 -19.44 -20.69 63.80
N SER A 869 -20.27 -21.31 62.97
CA SER A 869 -20.32 -21.11 61.51
C SER A 869 -21.76 -20.80 61.14
N ILE A 870 -21.99 -19.62 60.57
CA ILE A 870 -23.30 -18.97 60.48
C ILE A 870 -23.47 -18.44 59.05
N GLY A 871 -24.21 -19.18 58.22
CA GLY A 871 -24.60 -18.75 56.88
C GLY A 871 -25.81 -17.81 56.89
N TYR A 872 -25.88 -16.89 55.95
CA TYR A 872 -27.07 -16.10 55.64
C TYR A 872 -27.30 -15.99 54.12
N GLU A 873 -28.56 -15.95 53.68
CA GLU A 873 -28.92 -15.82 52.26
C GLU A 873 -28.80 -14.36 51.80
N ASP A 874 -28.43 -14.13 50.55
CA ASP A 874 -28.30 -12.79 49.92
C ASP A 874 -29.57 -11.92 49.95
N THR A 875 -30.74 -12.52 50.20
CA THR A 875 -32.03 -11.85 50.39
C THR A 875 -32.34 -11.51 51.85
N THR A 876 -31.40 -11.73 52.78
CA THR A 876 -31.56 -11.43 54.21
C THR A 876 -31.44 -9.93 54.46
N THR A 877 -32.46 -9.33 55.08
CA THR A 877 -32.46 -7.90 55.47
C THR A 877 -32.57 -7.67 56.98
N ASP A 878 -32.54 -8.74 57.78
CA ASP A 878 -32.59 -8.72 59.25
C ASP A 878 -31.60 -9.76 59.76
N PHE A 879 -30.52 -9.28 60.37
CA PHE A 879 -29.38 -10.09 60.81
C PHE A 879 -29.44 -10.42 62.32
N THR A 880 -30.51 -10.02 63.02
CA THR A 880 -30.67 -10.20 64.48
C THR A 880 -30.42 -11.65 64.90
N SER A 881 -30.90 -12.63 64.12
CA SER A 881 -30.80 -14.05 64.45
C SER A 881 -29.38 -14.62 64.28
N GLN A 882 -28.66 -14.13 63.28
CA GLN A 882 -27.29 -14.50 62.95
C GLN A 882 -26.35 -13.95 64.02
N VAL A 883 -26.52 -12.67 64.37
CA VAL A 883 -25.77 -12.02 65.45
C VAL A 883 -26.09 -12.64 66.81
N GLN A 884 -27.36 -12.95 67.11
CA GLN A 884 -27.72 -13.63 68.36
C GLN A 884 -27.04 -15.00 68.48
N SER A 885 -26.79 -15.71 67.36
CA SER A 885 -26.02 -16.96 67.36
C SER A 885 -24.53 -16.75 67.70
N VAL A 886 -23.92 -15.64 67.27
CA VAL A 886 -22.56 -15.24 67.72
C VAL A 886 -22.55 -15.01 69.23
N MET A 887 -23.54 -14.30 69.75
CA MET A 887 -23.67 -13.98 71.19
C MET A 887 -23.94 -15.24 72.04
N ASP A 888 -24.84 -16.11 71.61
CA ASP A 888 -25.25 -17.33 72.33
C ASP A 888 -24.09 -18.35 72.46
N ASN A 889 -23.21 -18.41 71.46
CA ASN A 889 -21.99 -19.23 71.50
C ASN A 889 -20.83 -18.56 72.24
N SER A 890 -20.98 -17.30 72.68
CA SER A 890 -19.96 -16.52 73.39
C SER A 890 -18.65 -16.34 72.61
N CYS A 891 -18.76 -16.11 71.30
CA CYS A 891 -17.60 -15.97 70.41
C CYS A 891 -16.79 -14.71 70.71
N GLY A 892 -15.46 -14.79 70.56
CA GLY A 892 -14.52 -13.73 70.92
C GLY A 892 -14.12 -12.80 69.76
N SER A 893 -14.39 -13.22 68.53
CA SER A 893 -14.14 -12.47 67.30
C SER A 893 -15.08 -12.95 66.19
N VAL A 894 -15.26 -12.14 65.14
CA VAL A 894 -16.04 -12.49 63.95
C VAL A 894 -15.13 -12.43 62.72
N MET A 895 -15.16 -13.47 61.88
CA MET A 895 -14.71 -13.42 60.49
C MET A 895 -15.96 -13.20 59.63
N LEU A 896 -16.06 -12.02 59.02
CA LEU A 896 -17.18 -11.56 58.22
C LEU A 896 -16.85 -11.65 56.73
N ILE A 897 -17.59 -12.50 56.01
CA ILE A 897 -17.46 -12.67 54.57
C ILE A 897 -18.79 -12.28 53.91
N SER A 898 -18.81 -11.08 53.38
CA SER A 898 -20.04 -10.33 53.07
C SER A 898 -19.72 -9.27 52.01
N TYR A 899 -20.75 -8.70 51.38
CA TYR A 899 -20.61 -7.45 50.62
C TYR A 899 -20.87 -6.25 51.54
N ALA A 900 -20.29 -5.09 51.21
CA ALA A 900 -20.28 -3.89 52.03
C ALA A 900 -21.63 -3.51 52.68
N ALA A 901 -22.74 -3.57 51.93
CA ALA A 901 -24.06 -3.18 52.44
C ALA A 901 -24.61 -4.13 53.52
N ASP A 902 -24.56 -5.44 53.29
CA ASP A 902 -24.96 -6.45 54.29
C ASP A 902 -23.98 -6.45 55.47
N GLY A 903 -22.68 -6.32 55.18
CA GLY A 903 -21.62 -6.26 56.17
C GLY A 903 -21.80 -5.08 57.13
N ALA A 904 -22.20 -3.92 56.62
CA ALA A 904 -22.57 -2.75 57.41
C ALA A 904 -23.72 -3.08 58.37
N ALA A 905 -24.83 -3.62 57.85
CA ALA A 905 -25.99 -3.98 58.67
C ALA A 905 -25.67 -5.06 59.73
N ILE A 906 -24.78 -6.01 59.43
CA ILE A 906 -24.29 -7.02 60.37
C ILE A 906 -23.43 -6.40 61.47
N VAL A 907 -22.53 -5.46 61.13
CA VAL A 907 -21.69 -4.72 62.10
C VAL A 907 -22.56 -3.84 63.01
N GLU A 908 -23.58 -3.17 62.46
CA GLU A 908 -24.54 -2.38 63.25
C GLU A 908 -25.34 -3.26 64.22
N GLU A 909 -25.78 -4.44 63.80
CA GLU A 909 -26.52 -5.37 64.66
C GLU A 909 -25.60 -6.01 65.73
N LEU A 910 -24.34 -6.31 65.41
CA LEU A 910 -23.31 -6.71 66.39
C LEU A 910 -23.14 -5.61 67.46
N ALA A 911 -23.03 -4.35 67.07
CA ALA A 911 -22.95 -3.22 67.99
C ALA A 911 -24.23 -3.03 68.81
N ALA A 912 -25.41 -3.18 68.19
CA ALA A 912 -26.71 -3.08 68.86
C ALA A 912 -26.90 -4.16 69.94
N GLN A 913 -26.41 -5.38 69.69
CA GLN A 913 -26.38 -6.48 70.68
C GLN A 913 -25.21 -6.37 71.68
N SER A 914 -24.41 -5.30 71.62
CA SER A 914 -23.24 -5.05 72.48
C SER A 914 -22.13 -6.09 72.36
N PHE A 915 -21.91 -6.63 71.16
CA PHE A 915 -20.69 -7.38 70.84
C PHE A 915 -19.46 -6.47 71.00
N SER A 916 -18.36 -7.04 71.51
CA SER A 916 -17.11 -6.30 71.78
C SER A 916 -15.85 -7.05 71.35
N GLY A 917 -16.00 -8.05 70.48
CA GLY A 917 -14.89 -8.81 69.91
C GLY A 917 -14.33 -8.13 68.67
N GLN A 918 -13.14 -8.57 68.24
CA GLN A 918 -12.55 -8.08 66.99
C GLN A 918 -13.35 -8.58 65.78
N ILE A 919 -13.59 -7.70 64.81
CA ILE A 919 -14.17 -8.07 63.51
C ILE A 919 -13.03 -8.09 62.49
N PHE A 920 -12.97 -9.20 61.76
CA PHE A 920 -12.09 -9.44 60.63
C PHE A 920 -12.95 -9.66 59.37
N GLY A 921 -12.42 -9.40 58.17
CA GLY A 921 -13.16 -9.76 56.95
C GLY A 921 -12.35 -9.83 55.67
N GLY A 922 -13.01 -10.36 54.64
CA GLY A 922 -12.48 -10.49 53.28
C GLY A 922 -12.52 -9.19 52.49
N ASP A 923 -12.27 -9.34 51.19
CA ASP A 923 -12.20 -8.29 50.18
C ASP A 923 -13.55 -7.57 49.98
N GLY A 924 -14.66 -8.29 50.06
CA GLY A 924 -16.03 -7.74 49.91
C GLY A 924 -16.45 -6.71 50.97
N ILE A 925 -15.64 -6.51 52.02
CA ILE A 925 -15.82 -5.42 53.00
C ILE A 925 -14.55 -4.54 53.17
N ALA A 926 -13.52 -4.70 52.33
CA ALA A 926 -12.19 -4.10 52.50
C ALA A 926 -12.03 -2.69 51.86
N GLU A 927 -13.06 -1.85 52.00
CA GLU A 927 -13.13 -0.52 51.40
C GLU A 927 -14.13 0.41 52.11
N GLU A 928 -14.04 1.71 51.83
CA GLU A 928 -14.85 2.75 52.47
C GLU A 928 -16.36 2.58 52.28
N GLY A 929 -16.78 1.89 51.21
CA GLY A 929 -18.18 1.50 50.97
C GLY A 929 -18.85 0.77 52.14
N LEU A 930 -18.08 0.05 52.97
CA LEU A 930 -18.56 -0.56 54.21
C LEU A 930 -19.06 0.52 55.18
N CYS A 931 -18.20 1.47 55.54
CA CYS A 931 -18.53 2.54 56.49
C CYS A 931 -19.58 3.50 55.91
N ALA A 932 -19.53 3.78 54.60
CA ALA A 932 -20.50 4.62 53.90
C ALA A 932 -21.92 4.02 53.86
N SER A 933 -22.04 2.70 54.01
CA SER A 933 -23.32 1.98 54.10
C SER A 933 -23.93 1.95 55.51
N MET A 934 -23.20 2.42 56.54
CA MET A 934 -23.67 2.47 57.93
C MET A 934 -24.43 3.77 58.23
N ALA A 935 -25.43 3.69 59.11
CA ALA A 935 -26.06 4.84 59.75
C ALA A 935 -25.15 5.47 60.83
N ASP A 936 -24.26 4.69 61.45
CA ASP A 936 -23.14 5.19 62.27
C ASP A 936 -21.78 4.69 61.74
N PRO A 937 -21.11 5.46 60.86
CA PRO A 937 -19.81 5.08 60.30
C PRO A 937 -18.70 4.88 61.34
N SER A 938 -18.85 5.36 62.58
CA SER A 938 -17.84 5.13 63.62
C SER A 938 -17.78 3.67 64.09
N LEU A 939 -18.78 2.85 63.75
CA LEU A 939 -18.81 1.42 64.06
C LEU A 939 -17.85 0.58 63.20
N CYS A 940 -17.30 1.12 62.10
CA CYS A 940 -16.24 0.45 61.36
C CYS A 940 -14.84 0.66 61.97
N ASP A 941 -14.65 1.58 62.92
CA ASP A 941 -13.34 1.87 63.53
C ASP A 941 -12.72 0.61 64.15
N GLY A 942 -11.50 0.28 63.71
CA GLY A 942 -10.76 -0.89 64.15
C GLY A 942 -11.13 -2.21 63.48
N ILE A 943 -12.09 -2.27 62.53
CA ILE A 943 -12.31 -3.47 61.71
C ILE A 943 -11.05 -3.72 60.86
N VAL A 944 -10.59 -4.98 60.81
CA VAL A 944 -9.43 -5.40 60.01
C VAL A 944 -9.91 -6.22 58.81
N ALA A 945 -9.52 -5.87 57.60
CA ALA A 945 -9.88 -6.64 56.41
C ALA A 945 -8.67 -6.94 55.53
N THR A 946 -8.86 -7.77 54.50
CA THR A 946 -7.84 -8.00 53.47
C THR A 946 -8.40 -7.80 52.08
N LYS A 947 -7.62 -7.20 51.19
CA LYS A 947 -7.88 -7.16 49.74
C LYS A 947 -6.58 -7.42 48.97
N PRO A 948 -6.62 -7.78 47.67
CA PRO A 948 -5.40 -7.92 46.88
C PRO A 948 -4.47 -6.72 47.08
N ALA A 949 -3.17 -6.99 47.24
CA ALA A 949 -2.19 -5.93 47.44
C ALA A 949 -2.04 -5.12 46.15
N ALA A 950 -2.07 -3.79 46.28
CA ALA A 950 -1.62 -2.91 45.21
C ALA A 950 -0.20 -3.31 44.76
N PRO A 951 0.09 -3.28 43.46
CA PRO A 951 1.39 -3.74 42.96
C PRO A 951 2.52 -2.81 43.40
N THR A 952 3.75 -3.31 43.30
CA THR A 952 4.92 -2.42 43.22
C THR A 952 4.69 -1.45 42.04
N PRO A 953 4.75 -0.12 42.26
CA PRO A 953 4.48 0.85 41.20
C PRO A 953 5.34 0.59 39.96
N ASN A 954 4.65 0.36 38.86
CA ASN A 954 5.18 0.27 37.51
C ASN A 954 4.55 1.37 36.64
N GLU A 955 5.14 1.62 35.47
CA GLU A 955 4.68 2.68 34.56
C GLU A 955 3.18 2.62 34.24
N ARG A 956 2.67 1.46 33.84
CA ARG A 956 1.25 1.27 33.49
C ARG A 956 0.34 1.49 34.70
N SER A 957 0.73 1.03 35.88
CA SER A 957 -0.02 1.30 37.12
C SER A 957 -0.03 2.79 37.49
N MET A 958 1.04 3.52 37.21
CA MET A 958 1.11 4.97 37.46
C MET A 958 0.30 5.77 36.44
N ALA A 959 0.40 5.43 35.16
CA ALA A 959 -0.40 6.04 34.10
C ALA A 959 -1.89 5.80 34.31
N PHE A 960 -2.28 4.54 34.57
CA PHE A 960 -3.67 4.21 34.88
C PHE A 960 -4.16 4.92 36.14
N ALA A 961 -3.37 4.95 37.23
CA ALA A 961 -3.76 5.67 38.45
C ALA A 961 -3.94 7.18 38.24
N ALA A 962 -3.14 7.81 37.37
CA ALA A 962 -3.30 9.22 37.02
C ALA A 962 -4.58 9.47 36.22
N ILE A 963 -4.86 8.65 35.21
CA ILE A 963 -6.09 8.73 34.39
C ILE A 963 -7.33 8.45 35.26
N CYS A 964 -7.35 7.30 35.94
CA CYS A 964 -8.42 6.85 36.82
C CYS A 964 -8.69 7.84 37.96
N GLY A 965 -7.63 8.39 38.59
CA GLY A 965 -7.72 9.41 39.63
C GLY A 965 -8.30 10.76 39.18
N SER A 966 -8.31 11.03 37.86
CA SER A 966 -8.97 12.22 37.30
C SER A 966 -10.48 12.02 37.04
N ILE A 967 -10.97 10.77 37.09
CA ILE A 967 -12.35 10.40 36.80
C ILE A 967 -13.03 9.93 38.10
N PRO A 968 -14.02 10.68 38.65
CA PRO A 968 -14.61 10.38 39.96
C PRO A 968 -15.13 8.94 40.12
N ASP A 969 -15.75 8.39 39.08
CA ASP A 969 -16.31 7.02 39.11
C ASP A 969 -15.22 5.93 39.17
N CYS A 970 -13.96 6.24 38.81
CA CYS A 970 -12.85 5.30 38.80
C CYS A 970 -11.96 5.43 40.04
N ALA A 971 -11.68 6.67 40.49
CA ALA A 971 -10.71 7.00 41.53
C ALA A 971 -10.90 6.20 42.84
N ASP A 972 -12.16 6.00 43.26
CA ASP A 972 -12.52 5.37 44.54
C ASP A 972 -12.97 3.88 44.37
N GLY A 973 -12.87 3.32 43.16
CA GLY A 973 -13.38 1.99 42.84
C GLY A 973 -12.40 0.84 43.12
N ILE A 974 -12.85 -0.17 43.87
CA ILE A 974 -12.17 -1.48 43.95
C ILE A 974 -12.16 -2.18 42.56
N TYR A 975 -11.17 -3.03 42.28
CA TYR A 975 -10.97 -3.80 41.03
C TYR A 975 -10.97 -3.00 39.70
N THR A 976 -10.79 -1.69 39.73
CA THR A 976 -10.71 -0.86 38.51
C THR A 976 -9.45 -1.17 37.69
N ALA A 977 -8.29 -1.31 38.35
CA ALA A 977 -7.04 -1.69 37.70
C ALA A 977 -7.11 -3.11 37.09
N GLU A 978 -7.80 -4.03 37.73
CA GLU A 978 -8.08 -5.38 37.25
C GLU A 978 -9.04 -5.37 36.04
N ALA A 979 -10.09 -4.54 36.05
CA ALA A 979 -11.00 -4.40 34.91
C ALA A 979 -10.28 -3.83 33.68
N PHE A 980 -9.37 -2.88 33.89
CA PHE A 980 -8.46 -2.36 32.86
C PHE A 980 -7.51 -3.46 32.34
N ASP A 981 -6.81 -4.18 33.22
CA ASP A 981 -5.85 -5.22 32.83
C ASP A 981 -6.50 -6.38 32.08
N ALA A 982 -7.67 -6.85 32.53
CA ALA A 982 -8.41 -7.91 31.84
C ALA A 982 -8.81 -7.50 30.42
N MET A 983 -9.15 -6.22 30.21
CA MET A 983 -9.46 -5.68 28.88
C MET A 983 -8.21 -5.57 27.99
N ILE A 984 -7.10 -4.98 28.49
CA ILE A 984 -5.85 -4.91 27.71
C ILE A 984 -5.33 -6.30 27.34
N ILE A 985 -5.35 -7.27 28.27
CA ILE A 985 -4.93 -8.66 27.99
C ILE A 985 -5.81 -9.26 26.89
N MET A 986 -7.12 -9.02 26.89
CA MET A 986 -8.02 -9.51 25.85
C MET A 986 -7.64 -8.96 24.47
N GLY A 987 -7.49 -7.64 24.31
CA GLY A 987 -7.12 -7.05 23.02
C GLY A 987 -5.71 -7.42 22.56
N TYR A 988 -4.72 -7.42 23.46
CA TYR A 988 -3.36 -7.87 23.16
C TYR A 988 -3.33 -9.35 22.71
N SER A 989 -4.27 -10.16 23.20
CA SER A 989 -4.44 -11.55 22.75
C SER A 989 -5.07 -11.66 21.35
N VAL A 990 -5.95 -10.73 20.97
CA VAL A 990 -6.47 -10.62 19.59
C VAL A 990 -5.35 -10.24 18.62
N PHE A 991 -4.56 -9.21 18.94
CA PHE A 991 -3.37 -8.84 18.15
C PHE A 991 -2.43 -10.04 17.97
N ALA A 992 -2.08 -10.72 19.06
CA ALA A 992 -1.21 -11.89 19.02
C ALA A 992 -1.80 -13.06 18.22
N GLN A 993 -3.13 -13.22 18.22
CA GLN A 993 -3.83 -14.26 17.44
C GLN A 993 -3.78 -13.99 15.93
N LEU A 994 -3.96 -12.74 15.51
CA LEU A 994 -3.95 -12.36 14.09
C LEU A 994 -2.56 -12.60 13.47
N SER A 995 -1.50 -12.34 14.23
CA SER A 995 -0.12 -12.67 13.85
C SER A 995 0.27 -14.16 14.03
N SER A 996 -0.67 -15.02 14.46
CA SER A 996 -0.40 -16.44 14.79
C SER A 996 -1.41 -17.40 14.13
N PRO A 997 -1.31 -17.66 12.81
CA PRO A 997 -2.24 -18.52 12.09
C PRO A 997 -2.45 -19.90 12.74
N GLY A 998 -3.70 -20.23 13.05
CA GLY A 998 -4.11 -21.50 13.65
C GLY A 998 -4.10 -21.54 15.19
N ALA A 999 -3.70 -20.47 15.88
CA ALA A 999 -3.87 -20.35 17.32
C ALA A 999 -5.29 -19.94 17.71
N THR A 1000 -5.77 -20.43 18.86
CA THR A 1000 -7.03 -19.98 19.48
C THR A 1000 -6.78 -18.78 20.38
N LEU A 1001 -7.77 -17.89 20.52
CA LEU A 1001 -7.69 -16.73 21.42
C LEU A 1001 -7.41 -17.16 22.87
N SER A 1002 -7.97 -18.29 23.32
CA SER A 1002 -7.68 -18.87 24.64
C SER A 1002 -6.20 -19.24 24.83
N GLN A 1003 -5.50 -19.71 23.78
CA GLN A 1003 -4.05 -19.94 23.85
C GLN A 1003 -3.28 -18.62 23.89
N MET A 1004 -3.76 -17.60 23.18
CA MET A 1004 -3.13 -16.28 23.17
C MET A 1004 -3.29 -15.54 24.50
N ILE A 1005 -4.46 -15.59 25.14
CA ILE A 1005 -4.64 -15.09 26.51
C ILE A 1005 -3.67 -15.78 27.48
N GLY A 1006 -3.58 -17.11 27.39
CA GLY A 1006 -2.63 -17.90 28.16
C GLY A 1006 -1.15 -17.53 27.92
N ALA A 1007 -0.79 -17.05 26.73
CA ALA A 1007 0.57 -16.66 26.35
C ALA A 1007 0.89 -15.19 26.68
N VAL A 1008 0.02 -14.25 26.27
CA VAL A 1008 0.11 -12.81 26.55
C VAL A 1008 0.16 -12.57 28.06
N GLY A 1009 -0.64 -13.30 28.83
CA GLY A 1009 -0.64 -13.21 30.29
C GLY A 1009 0.57 -13.83 31.00
N GLN A 1010 1.62 -14.29 30.31
CA GLN A 1010 2.85 -14.78 30.95
C GLN A 1010 3.83 -13.64 31.23
N GLY A 1011 3.81 -13.12 32.46
CA GLY A 1011 4.68 -12.01 32.88
C GLY A 1011 4.18 -10.64 32.41
N PHE A 1012 2.91 -10.53 32.00
CA PHE A 1012 2.29 -9.28 31.58
C PHE A 1012 2.36 -8.24 32.69
N VAL A 1013 2.92 -7.06 32.41
CA VAL A 1013 2.98 -5.94 33.34
C VAL A 1013 1.71 -5.12 33.19
N GLY A 1014 0.83 -5.23 34.18
CA GLY A 1014 -0.46 -4.56 34.25
C GLY A 1014 -0.54 -3.44 35.30
N ALA A 1015 -1.67 -2.74 35.31
CA ALA A 1015 -2.02 -1.73 36.29
C ALA A 1015 -2.29 -2.31 37.69
N SER A 1016 -2.85 -3.53 37.80
CA SER A 1016 -3.04 -4.23 39.08
C SER A 1016 -1.85 -5.12 39.46
N GLY A 1017 -0.93 -5.38 38.52
CA GLY A 1017 0.37 -5.98 38.82
C GLY A 1017 0.95 -6.82 37.70
N VAL A 1018 1.92 -7.67 38.03
CA VAL A 1018 2.49 -8.62 37.06
C VAL A 1018 1.64 -9.88 37.05
N HIS A 1019 0.96 -10.13 35.94
CA HIS A 1019 0.12 -11.30 35.74
C HIS A 1019 0.95 -12.47 35.20
N THR A 1020 0.62 -13.69 35.62
CA THR A 1020 1.22 -14.94 35.14
C THR A 1020 0.20 -16.03 35.31
N PHE A 1021 -0.52 -16.36 34.22
CA PHE A 1021 -1.58 -17.37 34.28
C PHE A 1021 -1.00 -18.77 34.49
N THR A 1022 -1.55 -19.46 35.48
CA THR A 1022 -1.36 -20.90 35.68
C THR A 1022 -2.15 -21.71 34.64
N ALA A 1023 -1.95 -23.03 34.63
CA ALA A 1023 -2.68 -23.94 33.73
C ALA A 1023 -4.21 -23.96 33.97
N ASP A 1024 -4.68 -23.53 35.15
CA ASP A 1024 -6.09 -23.41 35.50
C ASP A 1024 -6.63 -21.97 35.33
N GLY A 1025 -5.89 -21.07 34.68
CA GLY A 1025 -6.31 -19.69 34.40
C GLY A 1025 -6.11 -18.68 35.55
N ASP A 1026 -5.69 -19.15 36.72
CA ASP A 1026 -5.44 -18.31 37.91
C ASP A 1026 -4.14 -17.51 37.82
N VAL A 1027 -4.11 -16.35 38.51
CA VAL A 1027 -2.88 -15.64 38.89
C VAL A 1027 -2.52 -15.86 40.36
N GLY A 1028 -1.22 -15.82 40.67
CA GLY A 1028 -0.73 -15.91 42.05
C GLY A 1028 -0.89 -14.63 42.89
N GLY A 1029 -1.02 -13.47 42.22
CA GLY A 1029 -1.11 -12.16 42.87
C GLY A 1029 0.17 -11.65 43.52
N SER A 1030 0.12 -10.40 43.99
CA SER A 1030 1.21 -9.74 44.73
C SER A 1030 1.14 -9.97 46.25
N GLY A 1031 0.23 -10.82 46.72
CA GLY A 1031 -0.18 -10.93 48.13
C GLY A 1031 -1.43 -10.09 48.43
N TYR A 1032 -1.66 -9.80 49.71
CA TYR A 1032 -2.84 -9.05 50.19
C TYR A 1032 -2.41 -7.83 51.02
N CYS A 1033 -3.06 -6.69 50.79
CA CYS A 1033 -3.12 -5.62 51.79
C CYS A 1033 -3.88 -6.14 53.00
N VAL A 1034 -3.35 -5.89 54.19
CA VAL A 1034 -4.05 -6.10 55.47
C VAL A 1034 -4.34 -4.71 56.02
N GLY A 1035 -5.56 -4.24 55.79
CA GLY A 1035 -5.98 -2.90 56.15
C GLY A 1035 -6.78 -2.85 57.45
N THR A 1036 -6.75 -1.71 58.11
CA THR A 1036 -7.57 -1.43 59.28
C THR A 1036 -8.37 -0.16 59.01
N PHE A 1037 -9.67 -0.20 59.29
CA PHE A 1037 -10.51 0.99 59.26
C PHE A 1037 -10.18 1.92 60.43
N SER A 1038 -10.05 3.22 60.16
CA SER A 1038 -9.74 4.23 61.17
C SER A 1038 -10.58 5.50 60.97
N MET A 1039 -10.96 6.18 62.06
CA MET A 1039 -11.67 7.46 61.98
C MET A 1039 -10.70 8.66 61.96
N VAL A 1040 -10.47 9.24 60.77
CA VAL A 1040 -9.60 10.40 60.54
C VAL A 1040 -10.45 11.67 60.39
N GLU A 1041 -10.24 12.63 61.30
CA GLU A 1041 -11.00 13.91 61.36
C GLU A 1041 -12.55 13.79 61.39
N GLY A 1042 -13.08 12.59 61.63
CA GLY A 1042 -14.53 12.29 61.64
C GLY A 1042 -15.05 11.64 60.35
N ALA A 1043 -14.18 11.36 59.38
CA ALA A 1043 -14.45 10.48 58.24
C ALA A 1043 -13.79 9.11 58.45
N PRO A 1044 -14.35 8.01 57.93
CA PRO A 1044 -13.66 6.73 57.87
C PRO A 1044 -12.52 6.77 56.83
N SER A 1045 -11.45 6.02 57.08
CA SER A 1045 -10.36 5.69 56.16
C SER A 1045 -10.11 4.19 56.22
N TYR A 1046 -9.69 3.56 55.11
CA TYR A 1046 -9.25 2.17 55.10
C TYR A 1046 -7.74 2.08 54.83
N ASP A 1047 -6.95 1.99 55.90
CA ASP A 1047 -5.50 2.15 55.83
C ASP A 1047 -4.78 0.81 55.68
N CYS A 1048 -4.22 0.54 54.48
CA CYS A 1048 -3.34 -0.61 54.19
C CYS A 1048 -1.98 -0.50 54.91
N THR A 1049 -1.97 -0.68 56.24
CA THR A 1049 -0.79 -0.50 57.10
C THR A 1049 0.11 -1.73 57.22
N ARG A 1050 -0.39 -2.91 56.84
CA ARG A 1050 0.33 -4.20 56.84
C ARG A 1050 0.14 -4.92 55.51
N SER A 1051 1.00 -5.89 55.24
CA SER A 1051 0.87 -6.75 54.06
C SER A 1051 0.98 -8.22 54.43
N TRP A 1052 0.40 -9.08 53.60
CA TRP A 1052 0.57 -10.53 53.67
C TRP A 1052 1.13 -11.06 52.34
N THR A 1053 2.09 -11.98 52.43
CA THR A 1053 2.60 -12.72 51.26
C THR A 1053 2.72 -14.21 51.58
N LEU A 1054 2.55 -15.07 50.56
CA LEU A 1054 2.60 -16.54 50.72
C LEU A 1054 3.92 -17.06 51.32
N SER A 1055 5.03 -16.34 51.11
CA SER A 1055 6.36 -16.69 51.63
C SER A 1055 6.73 -16.00 52.95
N GLY A 1056 6.14 -14.83 53.25
CA GLY A 1056 6.46 -14.01 54.42
C GLY A 1056 5.45 -14.10 55.58
N GLY A 1057 4.21 -14.51 55.31
CA GLY A 1057 3.10 -14.32 56.25
C GLY A 1057 2.71 -12.84 56.36
N VAL A 1058 2.15 -12.43 57.50
CA VAL A 1058 1.85 -11.01 57.81
C VAL A 1058 3.12 -10.28 58.23
N SER A 1059 3.34 -9.08 57.68
CA SER A 1059 4.45 -8.17 57.98
C SER A 1059 3.99 -6.71 58.10
#